data_AF-A0A372BTE0-F1
#
_entry.id   AF-A0A372BTE0-F1
#
_cell.length_a   1.000
_cell.length_b   1.000
_cell.length_c   1.000
_cell.angle_alpha   90.00
_cell.angle_beta   90.00
_cell.angle_gamma   90.00
#
_symmetry.space_group_name_H-M   'P 1'
#
loop_
_entity.id
_entity.type
_entity.pdbx_description
1 polymer ?
#
loop_
_entity_poly.entity_id
_entity_poly.type
_entity_poly.pdbx_seq_one_letter_code
_entity_poly.pdbx_strand_id
1 'polypeptide(L)'
;MSRVLLLAVLLAPLALAETQTPYPEPTPSPLAGLDYPYSLFPDSADHDPAIPLPQSVLGFPVGQQVATSSQILEYARRVAEASNRVELVEYGETFEGRKLVYLAVSSPDNLARREEIQEGMAALADPRDSSTGEPERLIDELPAVGWFGYSIHGNESSGSDASLAVLYHLTADRSQATAELLEDLVVIIDPNMNPDGRMRFVNGVHQSRGEQPNVDDQSLVHSGYWPYGRGNHYLFDLNRDWLYARQPETRGRIPHVINWKPLLFVDIHEMGSQDTFLFSPPREPYNPHLPHQGSDMGNRFADDQAAAFDEFGYPYYSGEWNENWFPGYSDAWAALRGAHGILYEQARIADDGVQRPSHLLSYRQSVHHQVLSTFANLETLRENRREMLTAFAEDKAALVSGRGPYGERSFVFPPTANQGRMNELLGLLAIQEIETHRLTEDLRVSRVTDRLGRDRRGVTLPAGSIVIRNRQPEARLVAAMFEFDPHIGESALEAERESILKEGRSTLYDTTGWNIPMMFDLEALSVPEHLTRSIERIEPVRVKGDAGTADGAIALVASGDDDRSVALAARLMERGLNVRANTRESELEGVELPVGSIAVTRDDNRDLDDWQQQVVDAAGELGLAVEPVGHGRAPGEKADLGGGYWELLQQPKIALIGRGSSNMLDFGAAWYLLDHRLGIRHSHLDEGRLGGADLRRYNTLYLPDRRGGSLPDALAGELEAWVKAGGTLIAVGSAARGLTAGEEPLISVRTLSQVVEEDLGEYQDALYREWQARHDPLPDSIWSHAAEATALPWEGRDDSLPSADARKRRDDWQRLFMPSGALVAARNDEEHWLTAGTGEYLTGLFSDSPVLMSKPPVEAPLRMGVYTEADKNARLLGWSPVPEGRELRVRAGGLLWPEARERIANGAWVTRESVGDGQIILFAHPPAFRAAQIGAMRILENALILGPGLGADQPVTLP
;
A
#
# COMPACT_ATOMS: atom_id res chain seq x y z
N MET A 1 48.53 25.93 61.60
CA MET A 1 49.50 26.95 61.11
C MET A 1 49.95 26.56 59.71
N SER A 2 49.93 27.53 58.78
CA SER A 2 50.54 27.66 57.41
C SER A 2 50.74 26.42 56.52
N ARG A 3 50.14 26.29 55.32
CA ARG A 3 50.43 26.98 54.02
C ARG A 3 51.94 27.04 53.68
N VAL A 4 52.41 26.49 52.55
CA VAL A 4 52.65 27.12 51.21
C VAL A 4 53.41 26.13 50.27
N LEU A 5 53.19 26.26 48.94
CA LEU A 5 53.86 25.71 47.73
C LEU A 5 53.40 24.31 47.27
N LEU A 6 52.63 24.09 46.19
CA LEU A 6 52.55 24.60 44.79
C LEU A 6 53.73 24.21 43.87
N LEU A 7 53.38 23.43 42.82
CA LEU A 7 54.09 23.11 41.57
C LEU A 7 55.10 21.93 41.50
N ALA A 8 54.60 20.76 41.08
CA ALA A 8 55.20 19.83 40.11
C ALA A 8 54.07 18.93 39.58
N VAL A 9 53.41 19.30 38.47
CA VAL A 9 53.65 18.75 37.13
C VAL A 9 53.34 17.23 37.10
N LEU A 10 52.12 16.84 36.73
CA LEU A 10 51.78 16.44 35.35
C LEU A 10 52.74 15.36 34.83
N LEU A 11 52.31 14.09 34.90
CA LEU A 11 52.53 13.04 33.87
C LEU A 11 52.15 11.68 34.46
N ALA A 12 50.86 11.38 34.43
CA ALA A 12 50.37 10.05 34.06
C ALA A 12 48.85 10.11 33.81
N PRO A 13 48.34 10.92 32.87
CA PRO A 13 47.09 10.56 32.24
C PRO A 13 47.40 9.51 31.14
N LEU A 14 46.55 8.50 31.05
CA LEU A 14 46.38 7.65 29.86
C LEU A 14 47.57 6.74 29.48
N ALA A 15 47.75 5.65 30.21
CA ALA A 15 48.03 4.37 29.56
C ALA A 15 46.68 3.69 29.28
N LEU A 16 45.85 4.33 28.45
CA LEU A 16 44.66 3.73 27.88
C LEU A 16 44.92 3.53 26.40
N ALA A 17 44.86 2.25 26.01
CA ALA A 17 44.84 1.73 24.65
C ALA A 17 46.12 1.94 23.82
N GLU A 18 47.14 1.14 24.09
CA GLU A 18 47.98 0.65 22.98
C GLU A 18 47.07 -0.12 22.00
N THR A 19 47.10 0.30 20.75
CA THR A 19 46.37 -0.24 19.62
C THR A 19 46.56 -1.76 19.51
N GLN A 20 45.45 -2.50 19.41
CA GLN A 20 45.36 -3.97 19.50
C GLN A 20 45.97 -4.76 18.33
N THR A 21 46.77 -4.17 17.45
CA THR A 21 47.46 -4.90 16.35
C THR A 21 48.87 -4.36 16.11
N PRO A 22 49.83 -5.17 15.61
CA PRO A 22 51.17 -4.70 15.24
C PRO A 22 51.19 -3.90 13.94
N TYR A 23 50.06 -3.76 13.27
CA TYR A 23 49.93 -3.01 12.02
C TYR A 23 49.44 -1.59 12.33
N PRO A 24 50.07 -0.55 11.73
CA PRO A 24 49.49 0.79 11.74
C PRO A 24 48.13 0.79 11.02
N GLU A 25 47.27 1.75 11.34
CA GLU A 25 46.04 1.95 10.57
C GLU A 25 46.38 2.11 9.08
N PRO A 26 45.82 1.28 8.19
CA PRO A 26 46.13 1.32 6.78
C PRO A 26 45.61 2.63 6.19
N THR A 27 46.47 3.38 5.50
CA THR A 27 46.02 4.52 4.70
C THR A 27 45.26 3.99 3.48
N PRO A 28 44.04 4.50 3.18
CA PRO A 28 43.33 4.14 1.96
C PRO A 28 44.18 4.41 0.71
N SER A 29 44.21 3.47 -0.21
CA SER A 29 44.93 3.63 -1.48
C SER A 29 44.15 4.60 -2.37
N PRO A 30 44.80 5.62 -2.97
CA PRO A 30 44.12 6.49 -3.93
C PRO A 30 43.55 5.68 -5.10
N LEU A 31 42.29 5.91 -5.45
CA LEU A 31 41.64 5.32 -6.61
C LEU A 31 41.25 6.43 -7.58
N ALA A 32 41.83 6.39 -8.79
CA ALA A 32 41.59 7.40 -9.81
C ALA A 32 40.10 7.47 -10.17
N GLY A 33 39.53 8.68 -10.17
CA GLY A 33 38.13 8.93 -10.47
C GLY A 33 37.20 9.03 -9.24
N LEU A 34 37.65 8.66 -8.03
CA LEU A 34 36.87 8.91 -6.81
C LEU A 34 36.85 10.39 -6.43
N ASP A 35 37.99 11.07 -6.60
CA ASP A 35 38.09 12.51 -6.34
C ASP A 35 37.25 13.28 -7.36
N TYR A 36 36.11 13.79 -6.90
CA TYR A 36 35.22 14.61 -7.71
C TYR A 36 35.66 16.08 -7.68
N PRO A 37 36.02 16.67 -8.84
CA PRO A 37 36.72 17.96 -8.87
C PRO A 37 35.80 19.18 -8.75
N TYR A 38 34.48 19.01 -8.94
CA TYR A 38 33.55 20.13 -8.94
C TYR A 38 33.06 20.46 -7.53
N SER A 39 32.86 21.76 -7.30
CA SER A 39 32.20 22.27 -6.09
C SER A 39 30.74 21.82 -6.09
N LEU A 40 30.16 21.60 -4.90
CA LEU A 40 28.71 21.40 -4.75
C LEU A 40 27.92 22.72 -4.84
N PHE A 41 28.63 23.84 -4.94
CA PHE A 41 28.08 25.19 -4.95
C PHE A 41 28.62 25.96 -6.15
N PRO A 42 27.86 26.95 -6.68
CA PRO A 42 28.35 27.85 -7.72
C PRO A 42 29.69 28.51 -7.33
N ASP A 43 30.58 28.71 -8.30
CA ASP A 43 31.89 29.35 -8.07
C ASP A 43 31.78 30.79 -7.55
N SER A 44 30.65 31.46 -7.84
CA SER A 44 30.33 32.82 -7.39
C SER A 44 29.74 32.89 -5.99
N ALA A 45 29.52 31.76 -5.31
CA ALA A 45 28.87 31.74 -4.00
C ALA A 45 29.68 32.49 -2.93
N ASP A 46 28.99 33.31 -2.13
CA ASP A 46 29.53 34.07 -1.01
C ASP A 46 28.79 33.70 0.27
N HIS A 47 29.26 32.65 0.93
CA HIS A 47 28.62 32.12 2.14
C HIS A 47 29.01 32.87 3.40
N ASP A 48 28.00 33.27 4.19
CA ASP A 48 28.18 33.87 5.50
C ASP A 48 28.80 32.87 6.49
N PRO A 49 30.00 33.14 7.04
CA PRO A 49 30.65 32.25 8.01
C PRO A 49 29.89 32.13 9.34
N ALA A 50 28.87 32.94 9.59
CA ALA A 50 27.98 32.79 10.75
C ALA A 50 27.05 31.57 10.62
N ILE A 51 26.77 31.11 9.40
CA ILE A 51 25.97 29.90 9.18
C ILE A 51 26.89 28.67 9.31
N PRO A 52 26.54 27.70 10.18
CA PRO A 52 27.39 26.53 10.39
C PRO A 52 27.51 25.71 9.10
N LEU A 53 28.74 25.34 8.74
CA LEU A 53 28.97 24.39 7.66
C LEU A 53 28.40 23.01 8.02
N PRO A 54 27.82 22.24 7.07
CA PRO A 54 27.36 20.87 7.33
C PRO A 54 28.44 19.99 7.97
N GLN A 55 29.68 20.11 7.52
CA GLN A 55 30.82 19.33 8.02
C GLN A 55 31.07 19.51 9.53
N SER A 56 30.62 20.62 10.13
CA SER A 56 30.75 20.86 11.57
C SER A 56 29.86 19.93 12.42
N VAL A 57 28.78 19.41 11.83
CA VAL A 57 27.87 18.43 12.45
C VAL A 57 28.17 17.01 11.97
N LEU A 58 28.44 16.85 10.67
CA LEU A 58 28.73 15.55 10.08
C LEU A 58 30.06 14.96 10.58
N GLY A 59 31.08 15.80 10.77
CA GLY A 59 32.47 15.37 10.97
C GLY A 59 33.21 15.05 9.66
N PHE A 60 32.56 15.25 8.52
CA PHE A 60 33.07 15.03 7.16
C PHE A 60 32.37 15.98 6.17
N PRO A 61 32.98 16.32 5.02
CA PRO A 61 32.31 17.10 3.98
C PRO A 61 31.10 16.37 3.39
N VAL A 62 30.06 17.11 3.00
CA VAL A 62 28.88 16.57 2.31
C VAL A 62 29.29 15.76 1.08
N GLY A 63 28.68 14.58 0.90
CA GLY A 63 29.00 13.67 -0.20
C GLY A 63 30.31 12.89 -0.03
N GLN A 64 31.00 12.99 1.11
CA GLN A 64 32.11 12.07 1.42
C GLN A 64 31.59 10.69 1.84
N GLN A 65 30.54 10.64 2.65
CA GLN A 65 29.86 9.43 3.07
C GLN A 65 28.41 9.75 3.41
N VAL A 66 27.57 8.73 3.45
CA VAL A 66 26.14 8.87 3.75
C VAL A 66 25.92 9.45 5.16
N ALA A 67 25.19 10.56 5.27
CA ALA A 67 24.82 11.13 6.57
C ALA A 67 23.77 10.28 7.30
N THR A 68 23.91 10.10 8.61
CA THR A 68 22.85 9.48 9.42
C THR A 68 21.63 10.41 9.53
N SER A 69 20.44 9.84 9.78
CA SER A 69 19.23 10.64 10.00
C SER A 69 19.36 11.62 11.17
N SER A 70 20.10 11.24 12.23
CA SER A 70 20.36 12.12 13.37
C SER A 70 21.27 13.29 13.01
N GLN A 71 22.29 13.06 12.17
CA GLN A 71 23.15 14.13 11.66
C GLN A 71 22.39 15.13 10.78
N ILE A 72 21.51 14.63 9.90
CA ILE A 72 20.66 15.47 9.06
C ILE A 72 19.74 16.35 9.93
N LEU A 73 19.06 15.74 10.91
CA LEU A 73 18.17 16.45 11.83
C LEU A 73 18.92 17.47 12.71
N GLU A 74 20.08 17.10 13.24
CA GLU A 74 20.91 18.03 14.03
C GLU A 74 21.35 19.21 13.17
N TYR A 75 21.81 18.96 11.94
CA TYR A 75 22.20 20.06 11.05
C TYR A 75 21.03 20.97 10.70
N ALA A 76 19.86 20.40 10.39
CA ALA A 76 18.64 21.17 10.15
C ALA A 76 18.31 22.12 11.32
N ARG A 77 18.43 21.65 12.56
CA ARG A 77 18.24 22.49 13.76
C ARG A 77 19.29 23.59 13.88
N ARG A 78 20.57 23.28 13.66
CA ARG A 78 21.65 24.27 13.73
C ARG A 78 21.50 25.39 12.72
N VAL A 79 21.09 25.07 11.50
CA VAL A 79 20.84 26.08 10.47
C VAL A 79 19.63 26.93 10.81
N ALA A 80 18.53 26.32 11.29
CA ALA A 80 17.34 27.04 11.72
C ALA A 80 17.61 27.98 12.91
N GLU A 81 18.54 27.62 13.81
CA GLU A 81 18.97 28.50 14.90
C GLU A 81 19.87 29.66 14.43
N ALA A 82 20.66 29.44 13.37
CA ALA A 82 21.66 30.40 12.90
C ALA A 82 21.14 31.39 11.84
N SER A 83 20.11 31.02 11.07
CA SER A 83 19.58 31.80 9.95
C SER A 83 18.16 32.31 10.20
N ASN A 84 17.91 33.59 9.89
CA ASN A 84 16.56 34.15 9.89
C ASN A 84 15.77 33.86 8.59
N ARG A 85 16.36 33.10 7.66
CA ARG A 85 15.74 32.65 6.41
C ARG A 85 15.08 31.28 6.53
N VAL A 86 15.03 30.71 7.73
CA VAL A 86 14.59 29.32 7.95
C VAL A 86 13.58 29.25 9.07
N GLU A 87 12.51 28.50 8.82
CA GLU A 87 11.64 27.98 9.85
C GLU A 87 11.63 26.45 9.81
N LEU A 88 11.98 25.80 10.93
CA LEU A 88 11.91 24.35 11.06
C LEU A 88 10.57 23.94 11.68
N VAL A 89 9.89 23.00 11.04
CA VAL A 89 8.63 22.45 11.51
C VAL A 89 8.77 20.95 11.74
N GLU A 90 8.52 20.50 12.96
CA GLU A 90 8.35 19.08 13.28
C GLU A 90 6.90 18.67 13.01
N TYR A 91 6.69 17.70 12.13
CA TYR A 91 5.36 17.29 11.68
C TYR A 91 4.93 15.90 12.15
N GLY A 92 5.84 15.15 12.77
CA GLY A 92 5.51 13.82 13.26
C GLY A 92 6.72 13.03 13.74
N GLU A 93 6.47 11.75 13.94
CA GLU A 93 7.44 10.79 14.45
C GLU A 93 7.24 9.45 13.73
N THR A 94 8.35 8.78 13.41
CA THR A 94 8.33 7.44 12.81
C THR A 94 7.97 6.38 13.85
N PHE A 95 7.77 5.12 13.44
CA PHE A 95 7.54 4.02 14.38
C PHE A 95 8.70 3.78 15.34
N GLU A 96 9.94 4.07 14.92
CA GLU A 96 11.13 3.94 15.77
C GLU A 96 11.46 5.22 16.56
N GLY A 97 10.53 6.18 16.60
CA GLY A 97 10.64 7.36 17.44
C GLY A 97 11.48 8.50 16.84
N ARG A 98 11.74 8.48 15.52
CA ARG A 98 12.55 9.51 14.86
C ARG A 98 11.68 10.68 14.42
N LYS A 99 12.13 11.89 14.75
CA LYS A 99 11.41 13.11 14.37
C LYS A 99 11.42 13.32 12.87
N LEU A 100 10.26 13.71 12.35
CA LEU A 100 10.05 14.08 10.97
C LEU A 100 9.90 15.59 10.90
N VAL A 101 10.69 16.22 10.02
CA VAL A 101 10.78 17.67 9.92
C VAL A 101 10.77 18.12 8.47
N TYR A 102 10.28 19.33 8.22
CA TYR A 102 10.64 20.08 7.03
C TYR A 102 11.18 21.45 7.43
N LEU A 103 11.87 22.11 6.50
CA LEU A 103 12.33 23.48 6.64
C LEU A 103 11.67 24.36 5.58
N ALA A 104 11.00 25.44 6.00
CA ALA A 104 10.58 26.50 5.10
C ALA A 104 11.71 27.52 4.97
N VAL A 105 12.25 27.66 3.76
CA VAL A 105 13.37 28.55 3.43
C VAL A 105 12.88 29.66 2.50
N SER A 106 12.97 30.91 2.94
CA SER A 106 12.52 32.09 2.19
C SER A 106 13.16 33.37 2.72
N SER A 107 12.81 34.51 2.15
CA SER A 107 13.19 35.81 2.70
C SER A 107 12.58 35.99 4.10
N PRO A 108 13.25 36.72 5.01
CA PRO A 108 12.70 36.98 6.35
C PRO A 108 11.32 37.65 6.29
N ASP A 109 11.07 38.49 5.27
CA ASP A 109 9.80 39.17 5.06
C ASP A 109 8.69 38.20 4.66
N ASN A 110 8.97 37.23 3.77
CA ASN A 110 8.02 36.17 3.41
C ASN A 110 7.71 35.27 4.61
N LEU A 111 8.71 34.87 5.39
CA LEU A 111 8.49 34.06 6.59
C LEU A 111 7.67 34.81 7.64
N ALA A 112 7.88 36.12 7.80
CA ALA A 112 7.09 36.95 8.71
C ALA A 112 5.60 37.05 8.31
N ARG A 113 5.27 36.89 7.03
CA ARG A 113 3.90 36.87 6.49
C ARG A 113 3.43 35.48 6.02
N ARG A 114 4.01 34.41 6.57
CA ARG A 114 3.69 33.03 6.18
C ARG A 114 2.19 32.71 6.20
N GLU A 115 1.49 33.11 7.27
CA GLU A 115 0.05 32.84 7.41
C GLU A 115 -0.74 33.50 6.28
N GLU A 116 -0.39 34.74 5.91
CA GLU A 116 -0.98 35.46 4.77
C GLU A 116 -0.72 34.74 3.44
N ILE A 117 0.49 34.21 3.24
CA ILE A 117 0.84 33.44 2.04
C ILE A 117 0.00 32.16 1.96
N GLN A 118 -0.13 31.42 3.07
CA GLN A 118 -0.92 30.18 3.13
C GLN A 118 -2.41 30.45 2.89
N GLU A 119 -2.96 31.50 3.51
CA GLU A 119 -4.34 31.95 3.28
C GLU A 119 -4.58 32.40 1.83
N GLY A 120 -3.62 33.13 1.25
CA GLY A 120 -3.69 33.56 -0.15
C GLY A 120 -3.66 32.38 -1.13
N MET A 121 -2.78 31.40 -0.89
CA MET A 121 -2.76 30.16 -1.68
C MET A 121 -4.05 29.35 -1.50
N ALA A 122 -4.62 29.33 -0.29
CA ALA A 122 -5.91 28.69 -0.04
C ALA A 122 -7.06 29.38 -0.79
N ALA A 123 -7.08 30.71 -0.84
CA ALA A 123 -8.05 31.46 -1.62
C ALA A 123 -7.92 31.23 -3.13
N LEU A 124 -6.70 31.07 -3.66
CA LEU A 124 -6.49 30.67 -5.06
C LEU A 124 -6.95 29.22 -5.32
N ALA A 125 -6.80 28.34 -4.33
CA ALA A 125 -7.18 26.94 -4.45
C ALA A 125 -8.69 26.70 -4.37
N ASP A 126 -9.45 27.63 -3.79
CA ASP A 126 -10.90 27.56 -3.74
C ASP A 126 -11.55 28.91 -4.11
N PRO A 127 -11.81 29.14 -5.41
CA PRO A 127 -12.31 30.42 -5.88
C PRO A 127 -13.82 30.62 -5.67
N ARG A 128 -14.51 29.72 -4.95
CA ARG A 128 -15.97 29.78 -4.76
C ARG A 128 -16.42 31.02 -3.98
N ASP A 129 -15.58 31.52 -3.09
CA ASP A 129 -15.85 32.69 -2.23
C ASP A 129 -15.00 33.92 -2.59
N SER A 130 -14.23 33.89 -3.68
CA SER A 130 -13.33 35.00 -4.08
C SER A 130 -14.09 36.19 -4.66
N SER A 131 -13.65 37.40 -4.28
CA SER A 131 -14.15 38.65 -4.83
C SER A 131 -13.57 38.96 -6.22
N THR A 132 -14.28 39.75 -7.04
CA THR A 132 -13.81 40.12 -8.38
C THR A 132 -12.48 40.87 -8.30
N GLY A 133 -11.43 40.31 -8.92
CA GLY A 133 -10.08 40.91 -8.98
C GLY A 133 -9.13 40.45 -7.87
N GLU A 134 -9.62 39.70 -6.87
CA GLU A 134 -8.79 39.14 -5.81
C GLU A 134 -7.79 38.07 -6.32
N PRO A 135 -8.17 37.13 -7.21
CA PRO A 135 -7.21 36.18 -7.77
C PRO A 135 -6.04 36.86 -8.50
N GLU A 136 -6.30 37.91 -9.28
CA GLU A 136 -5.25 38.63 -10.02
C GLU A 136 -4.26 39.32 -9.07
N ARG A 137 -4.78 39.95 -7.99
CA ARG A 137 -3.94 40.54 -6.94
C ARG A 137 -3.08 39.48 -6.26
N LEU A 138 -3.67 38.33 -5.90
CA LEU A 138 -2.95 37.23 -5.27
C LEU A 138 -1.85 36.66 -6.20
N ILE A 139 -2.14 36.52 -7.50
CA ILE A 139 -1.16 36.07 -8.50
C ILE A 139 0.05 37.03 -8.59
N ASP A 140 -0.16 38.34 -8.45
CA ASP A 140 0.93 39.33 -8.48
C ASP A 140 1.75 39.35 -7.18
N GLU A 141 1.09 39.21 -6.03
CA GLU A 141 1.68 39.46 -4.70
C GLU A 141 2.24 38.21 -4.00
N LEU A 142 1.78 37.01 -4.35
CA LEU A 142 2.20 35.77 -3.70
C LEU A 142 3.54 35.26 -4.25
N PRO A 143 4.43 34.76 -3.38
CA PRO A 143 5.57 33.96 -3.83
C PRO A 143 5.09 32.59 -4.34
N ALA A 144 5.87 31.95 -5.22
CA ALA A 144 5.63 30.55 -5.57
C ALA A 144 6.16 29.63 -4.45
N VAL A 145 5.41 28.56 -4.18
CA VAL A 145 5.80 27.55 -3.18
C VAL A 145 6.32 26.31 -3.92
N GLY A 146 7.56 25.91 -3.62
CA GLY A 146 8.18 24.69 -4.15
C GLY A 146 8.47 23.70 -3.02
N TRP A 147 7.99 22.46 -3.14
CA TRP A 147 8.23 21.39 -2.17
C TRP A 147 9.24 20.38 -2.72
N PHE A 148 10.34 20.18 -2.00
CA PHE A 148 11.41 19.26 -2.37
C PHE A 148 11.49 18.15 -1.32
N GLY A 149 11.00 16.97 -1.70
CA GLY A 149 11.01 15.76 -0.89
C GLY A 149 12.26 14.94 -1.17
N TYR A 150 13.15 14.82 -0.18
CA TYR A 150 14.42 14.10 -0.34
C TYR A 150 14.33 12.69 0.27
N SER A 151 14.60 11.69 -0.57
CA SER A 151 14.86 10.30 -0.17
C SER A 151 13.70 9.66 0.63
N ILE A 152 12.54 9.52 -0.01
CA ILE A 152 11.40 8.75 0.53
C ILE A 152 11.70 7.25 0.63
N HIS A 153 12.66 6.75 -0.13
CA HIS A 153 13.26 5.44 0.09
C HIS A 153 14.58 5.59 0.86
N GLY A 154 14.68 4.89 1.99
CA GLY A 154 15.80 5.11 2.92
C GLY A 154 17.18 4.69 2.37
N ASN A 155 17.23 3.87 1.32
CA ASN A 155 18.48 3.44 0.69
C ASN A 155 18.90 4.29 -0.52
N GLU A 156 18.17 5.36 -0.85
CA GLU A 156 18.44 6.30 -1.95
C GLU A 156 19.05 7.58 -1.35
N SER A 157 20.30 7.50 -0.91
CA SER A 157 20.83 8.39 0.13
C SER A 157 21.39 9.75 -0.32
N SER A 158 21.81 9.89 -1.56
CA SER A 158 22.39 11.11 -2.14
C SER A 158 21.42 12.29 -2.12
N GLY A 159 20.10 12.04 -2.22
CA GLY A 159 19.07 13.06 -2.08
C GLY A 159 19.15 13.77 -0.72
N SER A 160 19.00 13.04 0.39
CA SER A 160 19.11 13.66 1.72
C SER A 160 20.43 14.38 1.96
N ASP A 161 21.56 13.87 1.44
CA ASP A 161 22.85 14.53 1.57
C ASP A 161 22.92 15.82 0.74
N ALA A 162 22.31 15.84 -0.46
CA ALA A 162 22.14 17.03 -1.27
C ALA A 162 21.30 18.10 -0.56
N SER A 163 20.27 17.70 0.19
CA SER A 163 19.47 18.64 0.98
C SER A 163 20.31 19.46 1.97
N LEU A 164 21.40 18.90 2.51
CA LEU A 164 22.31 19.61 3.42
C LEU A 164 23.08 20.72 2.69
N ALA A 165 23.52 20.45 1.45
CA ALA A 165 24.20 21.42 0.61
C ALA A 165 23.22 22.51 0.14
N VAL A 166 22.04 22.14 -0.35
CA VAL A 166 21.00 23.09 -0.76
C VAL A 166 20.61 24.00 0.40
N LEU A 167 20.31 23.42 1.57
CA LEU A 167 19.97 24.18 2.77
C LEU A 167 21.10 25.14 3.18
N TYR A 168 22.35 24.68 3.18
CA TYR A 168 23.50 25.54 3.48
C TYR A 168 23.57 26.72 2.50
N HIS A 169 23.47 26.45 1.19
CA HIS A 169 23.63 27.48 0.17
C HIS A 169 22.51 28.54 0.26
N LEU A 170 21.24 28.14 0.30
CA LEU A 170 20.11 29.08 0.38
C LEU A 170 20.16 29.98 1.63
N THR A 171 20.73 29.46 2.73
CA THR A 171 20.73 30.16 4.03
C THR A 171 21.99 30.97 4.28
N ALA A 172 23.12 30.57 3.70
CA ALA A 172 24.40 31.23 3.88
C ALA A 172 24.77 32.17 2.73
N ASP A 173 24.31 31.92 1.49
CA ASP A 173 24.74 32.70 0.33
C ASP A 173 24.17 34.13 0.38
N ARG A 174 25.07 35.10 0.24
CA ARG A 174 24.77 36.55 0.32
C ARG A 174 24.61 37.20 -1.05
N SER A 175 24.66 36.42 -2.13
CA SER A 175 24.52 36.96 -3.48
C SER A 175 23.12 37.55 -3.70
N GLN A 176 23.04 38.49 -4.65
CA GLN A 176 21.77 39.04 -5.09
C GLN A 176 20.85 37.97 -5.70
N ALA A 177 21.42 36.97 -6.39
CA ALA A 177 20.65 35.88 -6.99
C ALA A 177 19.88 35.08 -5.94
N THR A 178 20.54 34.66 -4.86
CA THR A 178 19.87 33.95 -3.75
C THR A 178 18.85 34.83 -3.04
N ALA A 179 19.13 36.13 -2.88
CA ALA A 179 18.18 37.06 -2.28
C ALA A 179 16.90 37.19 -3.12
N GLU A 180 17.01 37.44 -4.43
CA GLU A 180 15.88 37.54 -5.36
C GLU A 180 15.09 36.22 -5.43
N LEU A 181 15.78 35.08 -5.46
CA LEU A 181 15.16 33.76 -5.43
C LEU A 181 14.28 33.56 -4.19
N LEU A 182 14.77 33.94 -3.00
CA LEU A 182 14.02 33.78 -1.75
C LEU A 182 12.97 34.88 -1.52
N GLU A 183 13.05 36.02 -2.23
CA GLU A 183 11.98 37.03 -2.27
C GLU A 183 10.77 36.52 -3.08
N ASP A 184 11.03 35.84 -4.19
CA ASP A 184 10.00 35.31 -5.09
C ASP A 184 9.45 33.93 -4.69
N LEU A 185 10.19 33.17 -3.86
CA LEU A 185 9.86 31.78 -3.53
C LEU A 185 9.77 31.51 -2.02
N VAL A 186 8.93 30.54 -1.68
CA VAL A 186 9.04 29.76 -0.43
C VAL A 186 9.45 28.34 -0.79
N VAL A 187 10.63 27.93 -0.36
CA VAL A 187 11.19 26.60 -0.63
C VAL A 187 11.00 25.72 0.59
N ILE A 188 10.21 24.66 0.45
CA ILE A 188 10.03 23.65 1.48
C ILE A 188 11.00 22.49 1.22
N ILE A 189 11.88 22.23 2.19
CA ILE A 189 12.84 21.12 2.16
C ILE A 189 12.41 20.08 3.19
N ASP A 190 11.97 18.90 2.75
CA ASP A 190 11.84 17.70 3.59
C ASP A 190 13.11 16.86 3.41
N PRO A 191 14.12 17.00 4.28
CA PRO A 191 15.48 16.52 4.00
C PRO A 191 15.63 14.99 4.11
N ASN A 192 14.66 14.30 4.72
CA ASN A 192 14.73 12.85 4.93
C ASN A 192 13.33 12.30 5.24
N MET A 193 12.64 11.88 4.18
CA MET A 193 11.25 11.40 4.26
C MET A 193 11.11 9.99 4.86
N ASN A 194 12.20 9.23 5.00
CA ASN A 194 12.18 7.88 5.58
C ASN A 194 13.37 7.60 6.52
N PRO A 195 13.37 8.19 7.74
CA PRO A 195 14.46 8.00 8.69
C PRO A 195 14.68 6.56 9.13
N ASP A 196 13.63 5.75 9.24
CA ASP A 196 13.74 4.36 9.70
C ASP A 196 14.41 3.47 8.65
N GLY A 197 13.96 3.59 7.39
CA GLY A 197 14.61 2.94 6.26
C GLY A 197 16.06 3.38 6.09
N ARG A 198 16.33 4.67 6.25
CA ARG A 198 17.67 5.24 6.13
C ARG A 198 18.62 4.70 7.17
N MET A 199 18.21 4.64 8.44
CA MET A 199 19.07 4.09 9.49
C MET A 199 19.34 2.59 9.30
N ARG A 200 18.37 1.82 8.78
CA ARG A 200 18.60 0.43 8.39
C ARG A 200 19.65 0.32 7.28
N PHE A 201 19.54 1.16 6.25
CA PHE A 201 20.51 1.21 5.15
C PHE A 201 21.91 1.59 5.65
N VAL A 202 22.05 2.69 6.38
CA VAL A 202 23.33 3.19 6.89
C VAL A 202 24.02 2.15 7.79
N ASN A 203 23.26 1.47 8.65
CA ASN A 203 23.80 0.38 9.45
C ASN A 203 24.34 -0.78 8.58
N GLY A 204 23.65 -1.12 7.49
CA GLY A 204 24.10 -2.14 6.53
C GLY A 204 25.38 -1.74 5.81
N VAL A 205 25.50 -0.47 5.40
CA VAL A 205 26.73 0.10 4.83
C VAL A 205 27.87 0.01 5.83
N HIS A 206 27.68 0.49 7.06
CA HIS A 206 28.71 0.47 8.10
C HIS A 206 29.19 -0.94 8.46
N GLN A 207 28.30 -1.94 8.44
CA GLN A 207 28.65 -3.34 8.71
C GLN A 207 29.44 -4.00 7.57
N SER A 208 29.26 -3.51 6.33
CA SER A 208 29.85 -4.12 5.14
C SER A 208 31.05 -3.35 4.60
N ARG A 209 31.26 -2.10 5.05
CA ARG A 209 32.38 -1.24 4.68
C ARG A 209 33.71 -1.82 5.14
N GLY A 210 34.74 -1.66 4.33
CA GLY A 210 36.13 -1.90 4.70
C GLY A 210 37.00 -0.65 4.52
N GLU A 211 38.26 -0.76 4.91
CA GLU A 211 39.22 0.36 4.97
C GLU A 211 39.68 0.87 3.60
N GLN A 212 39.50 0.07 2.55
CA GLN A 212 39.78 0.46 1.16
C GLN A 212 38.46 0.71 0.43
N PRO A 213 38.41 1.73 -0.46
CA PRO A 213 37.20 2.01 -1.20
C PRO A 213 36.69 0.80 -1.98
N ASN A 214 35.39 0.52 -1.86
CA ASN A 214 34.77 -0.59 -2.56
C ASN A 214 33.82 -0.07 -3.64
N VAL A 215 34.24 -0.22 -4.91
CA VAL A 215 33.51 0.29 -6.07
C VAL A 215 32.79 -0.78 -6.88
N ASP A 216 32.76 -2.02 -6.38
CA ASP A 216 32.05 -3.13 -7.00
C ASP A 216 30.57 -3.10 -6.56
N ASP A 217 29.66 -2.79 -7.49
CA ASP A 217 28.23 -2.69 -7.21
C ASP A 217 27.57 -4.02 -6.82
N GLN A 218 28.26 -5.15 -7.00
CA GLN A 218 27.83 -6.45 -6.50
C GLN A 218 28.18 -6.68 -5.03
N SER A 219 29.06 -5.85 -4.45
CA SER A 219 29.44 -5.95 -3.04
C SER A 219 28.25 -5.73 -2.10
N LEU A 220 28.29 -6.35 -0.91
CA LEU A 220 27.25 -6.20 0.12
C LEU A 220 27.05 -4.75 0.57
N VAL A 221 28.09 -3.91 0.47
CA VAL A 221 27.98 -2.48 0.80
C VAL A 221 27.01 -1.74 -0.13
N HIS A 222 26.92 -2.16 -1.39
CA HIS A 222 26.03 -1.56 -2.41
C HIS A 222 24.69 -2.31 -2.53
N SER A 223 24.74 -3.64 -2.52
CA SER A 223 23.55 -4.50 -2.69
C SER A 223 22.69 -4.64 -1.42
N GLY A 224 23.29 -4.54 -0.23
CA GLY A 224 22.62 -4.71 1.06
C GLY A 224 22.19 -6.16 1.35
N TYR A 225 21.42 -6.34 2.42
CA TYR A 225 20.82 -7.64 2.79
C TYR A 225 19.37 -7.47 3.25
N TRP A 226 18.61 -8.57 3.26
CA TRP A 226 17.19 -8.55 3.65
C TRP A 226 17.01 -8.32 5.17
N PRO A 227 16.08 -7.44 5.59
CA PRO A 227 15.31 -6.53 4.75
C PRO A 227 16.14 -5.29 4.37
N TYR A 228 15.97 -4.82 3.13
CA TYR A 228 16.71 -3.66 2.62
C TYR A 228 16.18 -2.35 3.22
N GLY A 229 16.96 -1.26 3.11
CA GLY A 229 16.60 0.04 3.66
C GLY A 229 15.55 0.85 2.88
N ARG A 230 14.95 0.29 1.82
CA ARG A 230 13.96 0.99 0.99
C ARG A 230 12.71 1.39 1.77
N GLY A 231 12.09 0.43 2.45
CA GLY A 231 10.85 0.65 3.19
C GLY A 231 11.07 1.22 4.59
N ASN A 232 10.01 1.72 5.21
CA ASN A 232 10.02 2.22 6.61
C ASN A 232 10.19 1.07 7.64
N HIS A 233 9.83 1.28 8.91
CA HIS A 233 9.91 0.25 9.95
C HIS A 233 9.22 -1.07 9.55
N TYR A 234 7.97 -0.98 9.08
CA TYR A 234 7.18 -2.11 8.60
C TYR A 234 7.47 -2.49 7.15
N LEU A 235 8.56 -1.98 6.58
CA LEU A 235 9.00 -2.26 5.21
C LEU A 235 8.02 -1.76 4.13
N PHE A 236 7.19 -0.77 4.45
CA PHE A 236 6.29 -0.15 3.47
C PHE A 236 7.07 0.75 2.53
N ASP A 237 6.74 0.68 1.24
CA ASP A 237 7.13 1.68 0.25
C ASP A 237 6.28 2.94 0.48
N LEU A 238 6.89 3.97 1.05
CA LEU A 238 6.22 5.23 1.36
C LEU A 238 5.84 6.01 0.09
N ASN A 239 6.50 5.78 -1.05
CA ASN A 239 6.13 6.38 -2.33
C ASN A 239 4.96 5.66 -3.02
N ARG A 240 4.17 4.91 -2.25
CA ARG A 240 2.87 4.35 -2.66
C ARG A 240 1.75 4.66 -1.68
N ASP A 241 2.10 5.25 -0.53
CA ASP A 241 1.19 5.40 0.60
C ASP A 241 0.41 6.72 0.56
N TRP A 242 0.78 7.70 -0.26
CA TRP A 242 0.10 9.01 -0.32
C TRP A 242 -1.40 8.94 -0.58
N LEU A 243 -1.84 7.97 -1.38
CA LEU A 243 -3.26 7.72 -1.66
C LEU A 243 -4.01 7.11 -0.45
N TYR A 244 -3.31 6.31 0.37
CA TYR A 244 -3.91 5.48 1.42
C TYR A 244 -3.66 6.00 2.85
N ALA A 245 -2.62 6.81 3.03
CA ALA A 245 -2.18 7.42 4.28
C ALA A 245 -2.17 6.44 5.47
N ARG A 246 -1.52 5.29 5.31
CA ARG A 246 -1.44 4.23 6.34
C ARG A 246 -0.29 4.46 7.31
N GLN A 247 0.83 4.99 6.83
CA GLN A 247 2.06 5.12 7.61
C GLN A 247 2.15 6.51 8.29
N PRO A 248 2.67 6.60 9.52
CA PRO A 248 2.78 7.86 10.26
C PRO A 248 3.60 8.90 9.51
N GLU A 249 4.61 8.48 8.75
CA GLU A 249 5.44 9.38 7.95
C GLU A 249 4.61 10.13 6.90
N THR A 250 3.76 9.40 6.16
CA THR A 250 2.84 9.95 5.17
C THR A 250 1.70 10.75 5.82
N ARG A 251 1.14 10.23 6.93
CA ARG A 251 0.04 10.90 7.64
C ARG A 251 0.47 12.25 8.23
N GLY A 252 1.70 12.36 8.72
CA GLY A 252 2.23 13.59 9.26
C GLY A 252 2.47 14.66 8.19
N ARG A 253 2.95 14.29 6.99
CA ARG A 253 3.31 15.26 5.94
C ARG A 253 2.12 15.80 5.15
N ILE A 254 1.09 14.97 4.91
CA ILE A 254 -0.05 15.33 4.04
C ILE A 254 -0.66 16.70 4.43
N PRO A 255 -1.02 16.97 5.70
CA PRO A 255 -1.60 18.25 6.09
C PRO A 255 -0.70 19.45 5.78
N HIS A 256 0.62 19.29 5.85
CA HIS A 256 1.55 20.38 5.57
C HIS A 256 1.67 20.66 4.07
N VAL A 257 1.70 19.63 3.23
CA VAL A 257 1.68 19.84 1.77
C VAL A 257 0.35 20.49 1.36
N ILE A 258 -0.77 20.07 1.95
CA ILE A 258 -2.08 20.66 1.68
C ILE A 258 -2.17 22.11 2.16
N ASN A 259 -1.55 22.46 3.29
CA ASN A 259 -1.56 23.84 3.80
C ASN A 259 -0.68 24.78 2.95
N TRP A 260 0.46 24.29 2.46
CA TRP A 260 1.38 25.07 1.63
C TRP A 260 0.94 25.18 0.16
N LYS A 261 0.17 24.21 -0.36
CA LYS A 261 -0.33 24.16 -1.74
C LYS A 261 0.76 24.44 -2.78
N PRO A 262 1.84 23.63 -2.82
CA PRO A 262 2.97 23.89 -3.69
C PRO A 262 2.56 23.93 -5.16
N LEU A 263 3.17 24.85 -5.91
CA LEU A 263 3.08 24.90 -7.37
C LEU A 263 4.06 23.92 -8.02
N LEU A 264 5.13 23.56 -7.33
CA LEU A 264 6.12 22.57 -7.75
C LEU A 264 6.30 21.55 -6.63
N PHE A 265 6.22 20.26 -6.95
CA PHE A 265 6.56 19.17 -6.05
C PHE A 265 7.61 18.29 -6.70
N VAL A 266 8.80 18.23 -6.11
CA VAL A 266 9.90 17.40 -6.59
C VAL A 266 10.09 16.21 -5.65
N ASP A 267 9.94 15.00 -6.19
CA ASP A 267 10.22 13.73 -5.53
C ASP A 267 11.62 13.23 -5.95
N ILE A 268 12.56 13.24 -5.02
CA ILE A 268 13.99 13.04 -5.30
C ILE A 268 14.40 11.62 -4.91
N HIS A 269 14.79 10.85 -5.92
CA HIS A 269 15.01 9.41 -5.85
C HIS A 269 16.37 8.96 -6.42
N GLU A 270 16.62 7.66 -6.27
CA GLU A 270 17.69 6.96 -6.97
C GLU A 270 17.26 5.61 -7.58
N MET A 271 17.93 5.26 -8.68
CA MET A 271 17.72 4.02 -9.44
C MET A 271 19.00 3.17 -9.48
N GLY A 272 19.10 2.21 -10.40
CA GLY A 272 20.25 1.31 -10.50
C GLY A 272 21.58 2.06 -10.57
N SER A 273 22.61 1.51 -9.93
CA SER A 273 23.96 2.12 -9.85
C SER A 273 24.63 2.32 -11.22
N GLN A 274 24.19 1.55 -12.22
CA GLN A 274 24.67 1.59 -13.60
C GLN A 274 23.87 2.53 -14.52
N ASP A 275 22.73 3.06 -14.07
CA ASP A 275 21.91 4.02 -14.82
C ASP A 275 22.54 5.42 -14.80
N THR A 276 22.07 6.42 -15.53
CA THR A 276 22.66 7.78 -15.49
C THR A 276 21.90 8.71 -14.54
N PHE A 277 21.09 9.62 -15.08
CA PHE A 277 20.19 10.50 -14.35
C PHE A 277 18.90 10.62 -15.16
N LEU A 278 17.75 10.42 -14.54
CA LEU A 278 16.45 10.62 -15.17
C LEU A 278 15.70 11.76 -14.52
N PHE A 279 15.04 12.57 -15.34
CA PHE A 279 14.08 13.57 -14.90
C PHE A 279 12.81 13.56 -15.74
N SER A 280 11.70 14.01 -15.15
CA SER A 280 10.44 14.24 -15.88
C SER A 280 10.63 15.21 -17.06
N PRO A 281 9.83 15.13 -18.14
CA PRO A 281 8.51 14.49 -18.21
C PRO A 281 8.54 12.95 -18.20
N PRO A 282 7.56 12.30 -17.55
CA PRO A 282 7.33 10.86 -17.69
C PRO A 282 6.82 10.53 -19.09
N ARG A 283 6.85 9.23 -19.45
CA ARG A 283 6.15 8.74 -20.63
C ARG A 283 4.70 8.33 -20.33
N GLU A 284 3.93 8.14 -21.39
CA GLU A 284 2.63 7.48 -21.30
C GLU A 284 2.74 6.04 -20.73
N PRO A 285 1.71 5.54 -20.03
CA PRO A 285 0.42 6.21 -19.78
C PRO A 285 0.43 7.21 -18.62
N TYR A 286 -0.41 8.24 -18.75
CA TYR A 286 -0.73 9.16 -17.66
C TYR A 286 -2.09 8.82 -17.08
N ASN A 287 -2.26 9.07 -15.79
CA ASN A 287 -3.58 9.11 -15.18
C ASN A 287 -4.41 10.24 -15.83
N PRO A 288 -5.66 9.97 -16.28
CA PRO A 288 -6.48 10.96 -16.99
C PRO A 288 -6.86 12.18 -16.14
N HIS A 289 -6.68 12.11 -14.82
CA HIS A 289 -6.98 13.21 -13.90
C HIS A 289 -5.78 14.10 -13.58
N LEU A 290 -4.56 13.73 -14.00
CA LEU A 290 -3.39 14.58 -13.79
C LEU A 290 -3.47 15.85 -14.65
N PRO A 291 -3.20 17.03 -14.10
CA PRO A 291 -3.08 18.25 -14.88
C PRO A 291 -1.68 18.33 -15.51
N HIS A 292 -1.54 19.10 -16.59
CA HIS A 292 -0.25 19.55 -17.15
C HIS A 292 0.77 18.46 -17.60
N GLN A 293 0.38 17.19 -17.74
CA GLN A 293 1.27 16.13 -18.25
C GLN A 293 1.62 16.37 -19.72
N GLY A 294 2.90 16.38 -20.06
CA GLY A 294 3.39 16.73 -21.40
C GLY A 294 3.12 18.19 -21.82
N SER A 295 2.90 19.09 -20.86
CA SER A 295 2.69 20.52 -21.12
C SER A 295 3.98 21.26 -21.47
N ASP A 296 3.83 22.43 -22.10
CA ASP A 296 4.94 23.34 -22.38
C ASP A 296 5.75 23.71 -21.11
N MET A 297 5.08 23.83 -19.96
CA MET A 297 5.75 24.07 -18.68
C MET A 297 6.61 22.88 -18.25
N GLY A 298 6.11 21.65 -18.38
CA GLY A 298 6.88 20.46 -18.06
C GLY A 298 8.11 20.28 -18.95
N ASN A 299 7.99 20.60 -20.24
CA ASN A 299 9.13 20.60 -21.15
C ASN A 299 10.15 21.68 -20.77
N ARG A 300 9.72 22.87 -20.32
CA ARG A 300 10.61 23.93 -19.85
C ARG A 300 11.45 23.48 -18.64
N PHE A 301 10.83 22.87 -17.63
CA PHE A 301 11.55 22.28 -16.49
C PHE A 301 12.56 21.20 -16.91
N ALA A 302 12.24 20.40 -17.93
CA ALA A 302 13.16 19.39 -18.45
C ALA A 302 14.32 20.01 -19.24
N ASP A 303 14.05 21.00 -20.08
CA ASP A 303 15.04 21.71 -20.89
C ASP A 303 16.03 22.48 -20.01
N ASP A 304 15.56 23.14 -18.94
CA ASP A 304 16.43 23.89 -18.02
C ASP A 304 17.31 22.97 -17.18
N GLN A 305 16.78 21.82 -16.74
CA GLN A 305 17.58 20.80 -16.07
C GLN A 305 18.60 20.15 -17.02
N ALA A 306 18.20 19.85 -18.26
CA ALA A 306 19.09 19.38 -19.30
C ALA A 306 20.26 20.36 -19.51
N ALA A 307 19.97 21.65 -19.61
CA ALA A 307 20.99 22.69 -19.74
C ALA A 307 21.97 22.71 -18.56
N ALA A 308 21.49 22.51 -17.33
CA ALA A 308 22.34 22.42 -16.14
C ALA A 308 23.28 21.20 -16.18
N PHE A 309 22.82 20.05 -16.71
CA PHE A 309 23.66 18.86 -16.88
C PHE A 309 24.65 18.99 -18.05
N ASP A 310 24.23 19.64 -19.13
CA ASP A 310 25.04 19.91 -20.32
C ASP A 310 26.27 20.76 -20.01
N GLU A 311 26.18 21.70 -19.05
CA GLU A 311 27.31 22.51 -18.60
C GLU A 311 28.50 21.66 -18.12
N PHE A 312 28.20 20.49 -17.52
CA PHE A 312 29.20 19.55 -17.03
C PHE A 312 29.43 18.35 -17.97
N GLY A 313 28.65 18.24 -19.04
CA GLY A 313 28.68 17.11 -19.97
C GLY A 313 28.19 15.79 -19.36
N TYR A 314 27.25 15.86 -18.41
CA TYR A 314 26.70 14.66 -17.76
C TYR A 314 25.59 14.03 -18.61
N PRO A 315 25.58 12.69 -18.78
CA PRO A 315 24.49 12.03 -19.49
C PRO A 315 23.23 12.01 -18.62
N TYR A 316 22.09 12.26 -19.25
CA TYR A 316 20.75 12.21 -18.66
C TYR A 316 19.75 11.66 -19.68
N TYR A 317 18.52 11.36 -19.23
CA TYR A 317 17.41 10.96 -20.09
C TYR A 317 16.06 11.31 -19.45
N SER A 318 15.00 11.29 -20.27
CA SER A 318 13.62 11.56 -19.84
C SER A 318 12.64 10.74 -20.68
N GLY A 319 11.47 10.39 -20.13
CA GLY A 319 10.39 9.74 -20.89
C GLY A 319 10.68 8.32 -21.39
N GLU A 320 11.56 7.56 -20.73
CA GLU A 320 11.86 6.18 -21.13
C GLU A 320 11.04 5.13 -20.37
N TRP A 321 11.22 4.99 -19.06
CA TRP A 321 10.54 3.94 -18.28
C TRP A 321 9.55 4.48 -17.25
N ASN A 322 9.76 5.70 -16.74
CA ASN A 322 8.90 6.31 -15.73
C ASN A 322 7.54 6.71 -16.34
N GLU A 323 6.48 6.37 -15.64
CA GLU A 323 5.09 6.64 -16.04
C GLU A 323 4.34 7.25 -14.85
N ASN A 324 3.19 7.88 -15.12
CA ASN A 324 2.38 8.56 -14.09
C ASN A 324 0.90 8.10 -14.12
N TRP A 325 0.67 6.80 -14.29
CA TRP A 325 -0.63 6.15 -14.22
C TRP A 325 -1.11 5.97 -12.77
N PHE A 326 -0.27 5.39 -11.90
CA PHE A 326 -0.65 5.17 -10.51
C PHE A 326 -0.63 6.49 -9.73
N PRO A 327 -1.76 6.92 -9.11
CA PRO A 327 -1.87 8.25 -8.50
C PRO A 327 -1.28 8.34 -7.09
N GLY A 328 -0.71 7.25 -6.57
CA GLY A 328 -0.16 7.21 -5.22
C GLY A 328 1.34 7.50 -5.11
N TYR A 329 2.02 7.79 -6.23
CA TYR A 329 3.36 8.39 -6.19
C TYR A 329 3.29 9.82 -5.61
N SER A 330 4.35 10.30 -4.95
CA SER A 330 4.33 11.62 -4.30
C SER A 330 4.08 12.74 -5.32
N ASP A 331 4.78 12.70 -6.45
CA ASP A 331 4.68 13.67 -7.53
C ASP A 331 3.29 13.62 -8.21
N ALA A 332 2.76 12.41 -8.47
CA ALA A 332 1.43 12.22 -9.03
C ALA A 332 0.33 12.69 -8.06
N TRP A 333 0.42 12.35 -6.78
CA TRP A 333 -0.53 12.78 -5.75
C TRP A 333 -0.52 14.31 -5.60
N ALA A 334 0.65 14.95 -5.55
CA ALA A 334 0.77 16.39 -5.48
C ALA A 334 0.23 17.07 -6.75
N ALA A 335 0.47 16.48 -7.92
CA ALA A 335 -0.06 16.99 -9.18
C ALA A 335 -1.58 16.92 -9.26
N LEU A 336 -2.21 15.87 -8.73
CA LEU A 336 -3.68 15.80 -8.60
C LEU A 336 -4.25 16.91 -7.72
N ARG A 337 -3.43 17.55 -6.87
CA ARG A 337 -3.80 18.71 -6.05
C ARG A 337 -3.47 20.06 -6.70
N GLY A 338 -2.85 20.06 -7.87
CA GLY A 338 -2.55 21.26 -8.67
C GLY A 338 -1.07 21.62 -8.76
N ALA A 339 -0.17 20.84 -8.14
CA ALA A 339 1.27 21.05 -8.32
C ALA A 339 1.73 20.60 -9.72
N HIS A 340 2.87 21.13 -10.17
CA HIS A 340 3.67 20.48 -11.18
C HIS A 340 4.53 19.41 -10.49
N GLY A 341 4.23 18.13 -10.72
CA GLY A 341 4.94 17.01 -10.13
C GLY A 341 6.16 16.61 -10.96
N ILE A 342 7.33 16.49 -10.33
CA ILE A 342 8.55 16.03 -10.96
C ILE A 342 9.20 14.91 -10.15
N LEU A 343 9.67 13.87 -10.84
CA LEU A 343 10.51 12.80 -10.32
C LEU A 343 11.94 12.98 -10.84
N TYR A 344 12.94 12.86 -9.96
CA TYR A 344 14.34 12.63 -10.35
C TYR A 344 14.86 11.31 -9.87
N GLU A 345 15.58 10.62 -10.73
CA GLU A 345 16.22 9.34 -10.43
C GLU A 345 17.73 9.49 -10.68
N GLN A 346 18.52 9.53 -9.61
CA GLN A 346 19.97 9.51 -9.68
C GLN A 346 20.47 8.06 -9.62
N ALA A 347 21.54 7.71 -10.33
CA ALA A 347 22.14 6.40 -10.11
C ALA A 347 22.60 6.19 -8.66
N ARG A 348 22.18 5.08 -8.05
CA ARG A 348 22.42 4.81 -6.64
C ARG A 348 23.87 4.49 -6.32
N ILE A 349 24.43 5.20 -5.35
CA ILE A 349 25.79 5.00 -4.84
C ILE A 349 25.71 4.90 -3.31
N ALA A 350 26.06 3.73 -2.76
CA ALA A 350 25.90 3.46 -1.34
C ALA A 350 27.08 3.94 -0.48
N ASP A 351 28.29 3.85 -1.04
CA ASP A 351 29.53 4.19 -0.37
C ASP A 351 30.60 4.52 -1.40
N ASP A 352 31.54 5.42 -1.10
CA ASP A 352 32.68 5.88 -1.93
C ASP A 352 32.37 6.20 -3.41
N GLY A 353 32.10 5.18 -4.23
CA GLY A 353 31.71 5.25 -5.62
C GLY A 353 31.32 3.88 -6.19
N VAL A 354 30.91 3.85 -7.46
CA VAL A 354 30.68 2.62 -8.24
C VAL A 354 31.46 2.68 -9.54
N GLN A 355 32.12 1.57 -9.88
CA GLN A 355 32.78 1.37 -11.17
C GLN A 355 31.75 1.04 -12.23
N ARG A 356 31.60 1.92 -13.22
CA ARG A 356 30.80 1.68 -14.42
C ARG A 356 31.67 1.13 -15.55
N PRO A 357 31.08 0.62 -16.64
CA PRO A 357 31.84 0.18 -17.81
C PRO A 357 32.80 1.22 -18.38
N SER A 358 32.47 2.52 -18.28
CA SER A 358 33.27 3.61 -18.88
C SER A 358 34.10 4.42 -17.89
N HIS A 359 33.63 4.61 -16.65
CA HIS A 359 34.28 5.47 -15.66
C HIS A 359 33.80 5.12 -14.24
N LEU A 360 34.41 5.75 -13.24
CA LEU A 360 33.97 5.66 -11.85
C LEU A 360 33.00 6.82 -11.56
N LEU A 361 31.85 6.53 -10.95
CA LEU A 361 30.93 7.53 -10.42
C LEU A 361 31.09 7.58 -8.89
N SER A 362 31.54 8.71 -8.33
CA SER A 362 31.69 8.85 -6.88
C SER A 362 30.39 9.24 -6.18
N TYR A 363 30.30 8.96 -4.88
CA TYR A 363 29.15 9.37 -4.06
C TYR A 363 28.97 10.89 -4.08
N ARG A 364 30.07 11.65 -3.98
CA ARG A 364 30.05 13.11 -4.06
C ARG A 364 29.47 13.62 -5.39
N GLN A 365 29.79 12.95 -6.51
CA GLN A 365 29.21 13.30 -7.81
C GLN A 365 27.70 13.05 -7.83
N SER A 366 27.23 11.92 -7.30
CA SER A 366 25.78 11.63 -7.20
C SER A 366 25.03 12.69 -6.38
N VAL A 367 25.64 13.17 -5.29
CA VAL A 367 25.10 14.29 -4.49
C VAL A 367 25.07 15.57 -5.29
N HIS A 368 26.11 15.87 -6.08
CA HIS A 368 26.12 17.10 -6.89
C HIS A 368 25.02 17.11 -7.95
N HIS A 369 24.75 16.00 -8.63
CA HIS A 369 23.67 15.94 -9.62
C HIS A 369 22.31 16.32 -9.02
N GLN A 370 22.02 15.85 -7.80
CA GLN A 370 20.78 16.21 -7.08
C GLN A 370 20.74 17.70 -6.71
N VAL A 371 21.89 18.28 -6.34
CA VAL A 371 22.01 19.73 -6.09
C VAL A 371 21.78 20.54 -7.37
N LEU A 372 22.39 20.13 -8.49
CA LEU A 372 22.24 20.78 -9.80
C LEU A 372 20.77 20.79 -10.24
N SER A 373 20.10 19.64 -10.22
CA SER A 373 18.68 19.56 -10.53
C SER A 373 17.88 20.46 -9.60
N THR A 374 18.10 20.41 -8.28
CA THR A 374 17.34 21.24 -7.33
C THR A 374 17.41 22.73 -7.70
N PHE A 375 18.61 23.28 -7.94
CA PHE A 375 18.75 24.69 -8.29
C PHE A 375 18.18 25.03 -9.67
N ALA A 376 18.32 24.16 -10.67
CA ALA A 376 17.69 24.36 -11.97
C ALA A 376 16.17 24.52 -11.84
N ASN A 377 15.51 23.65 -11.08
CA ASN A 377 14.06 23.75 -10.91
C ASN A 377 13.62 24.95 -10.05
N LEU A 378 14.41 25.34 -9.06
CA LEU A 378 14.12 26.56 -8.30
C LEU A 378 14.16 27.79 -9.21
N GLU A 379 15.14 27.86 -10.10
CA GLU A 379 15.24 28.97 -11.06
C GLU A 379 14.09 28.95 -12.05
N THR A 380 13.77 27.79 -12.66
CA THR A 380 12.60 27.66 -13.54
C THR A 380 11.31 28.03 -12.81
N LEU A 381 11.11 27.62 -11.56
CA LEU A 381 9.94 28.00 -10.77
C LEU A 381 9.87 29.53 -10.55
N ARG A 382 11.00 30.16 -10.24
CA ARG A 382 11.10 31.60 -10.00
C ARG A 382 10.73 32.40 -11.25
N GLU A 383 11.36 32.08 -12.37
CA GLU A 383 11.15 32.76 -13.65
C GLU A 383 9.70 32.65 -14.14
N ASN A 384 9.02 31.55 -13.77
CA ASN A 384 7.68 31.22 -14.24
C ASN A 384 6.59 31.35 -13.16
N ARG A 385 6.91 31.96 -12.01
CA ARG A 385 6.01 32.13 -10.86
C ARG A 385 4.60 32.56 -11.26
N ARG A 386 4.50 33.67 -11.98
CA ARG A 386 3.21 34.27 -12.36
C ARG A 386 2.41 33.35 -13.28
N GLU A 387 3.05 32.75 -14.28
CA GLU A 387 2.40 31.80 -15.20
C GLU A 387 1.84 30.59 -14.45
N MET A 388 2.62 30.02 -13.52
CA MET A 388 2.20 28.87 -12.72
C MET A 388 1.06 29.20 -11.74
N LEU A 389 1.11 30.37 -11.08
CA LEU A 389 0.01 30.84 -10.22
C LEU A 389 -1.29 31.04 -11.00
N THR A 390 -1.20 31.62 -12.20
CA THR A 390 -2.36 31.77 -13.09
C THR A 390 -2.94 30.42 -13.49
N ALA A 391 -2.11 29.48 -13.96
CA ALA A 391 -2.55 28.15 -14.36
C ALA A 391 -3.21 27.39 -13.19
N PHE A 392 -2.64 27.49 -11.99
CA PHE A 392 -3.21 26.90 -10.78
C PHE A 392 -4.61 27.45 -10.46
N ALA A 393 -4.77 28.78 -10.47
CA ALA A 393 -6.06 29.42 -10.19
C ALA A 393 -7.13 29.07 -11.24
N GLU A 394 -6.75 29.03 -12.52
CA GLU A 394 -7.63 28.64 -13.63
C GLU A 394 -8.08 27.17 -13.52
N ASP A 395 -7.16 26.26 -13.19
CA ASP A 395 -7.49 24.84 -12.98
C ASP A 395 -8.51 24.72 -11.84
N LYS A 396 -8.23 25.30 -10.68
CA LYS A 396 -9.10 25.23 -9.50
C LYS A 396 -10.48 25.83 -9.76
N ALA A 397 -10.58 26.93 -10.52
CA ALA A 397 -11.85 27.50 -10.97
C ALA A 397 -12.63 26.54 -11.89
N ALA A 398 -11.95 25.81 -12.78
CA ALA A 398 -12.58 24.81 -13.63
C ALA A 398 -13.12 23.61 -12.82
N LEU A 399 -12.40 23.16 -11.78
CA LEU A 399 -12.81 22.02 -10.95
C LEU A 399 -14.11 22.26 -10.17
N VAL A 400 -14.32 23.48 -9.67
CA VAL A 400 -15.52 23.85 -8.90
C VAL A 400 -16.68 24.35 -9.77
N SER A 401 -16.48 24.48 -11.08
CA SER A 401 -17.49 24.94 -12.04
C SER A 401 -18.50 23.83 -12.36
N GLY A 402 -19.79 24.19 -12.44
CA GLY A 402 -20.84 23.28 -12.93
C GLY A 402 -20.71 22.91 -14.41
N ARG A 403 -19.87 23.63 -15.17
CA ARG A 403 -19.51 23.31 -16.56
C ARG A 403 -18.16 22.62 -16.69
N GLY A 404 -17.46 22.38 -15.58
CA GLY A 404 -16.18 21.70 -15.55
C GLY A 404 -16.31 20.19 -15.74
N PRO A 405 -15.18 19.47 -15.93
CA PRO A 405 -15.16 18.03 -16.20
C PRO A 405 -15.73 17.18 -15.06
N TYR A 406 -15.80 17.73 -13.85
CA TYR A 406 -16.28 17.06 -12.64
C TYR A 406 -17.62 17.60 -12.13
N GLY A 407 -18.28 18.46 -12.93
CA GLY A 407 -19.45 19.24 -12.53
C GLY A 407 -20.68 18.42 -12.15
N GLU A 408 -20.86 17.22 -12.71
CA GLU A 408 -22.08 16.38 -12.58
C GLU A 408 -21.75 14.94 -12.16
N ARG A 409 -21.07 14.78 -11.02
CA ARG A 409 -20.76 13.46 -10.45
C ARG A 409 -20.73 13.49 -8.93
N SER A 410 -21.30 12.47 -8.29
CA SER A 410 -21.21 12.23 -6.85
C SER A 410 -20.96 10.74 -6.57
N PHE A 411 -20.16 10.44 -5.57
CA PHE A 411 -19.94 9.08 -5.06
C PHE A 411 -20.71 8.90 -3.76
N VAL A 412 -21.48 7.82 -3.64
CA VAL A 412 -22.37 7.57 -2.51
C VAL A 412 -22.05 6.22 -1.88
N PHE A 413 -21.86 6.22 -0.56
CA PHE A 413 -21.60 5.04 0.25
C PHE A 413 -22.80 4.81 1.17
N PRO A 414 -23.62 3.78 0.92
CA PRO A 414 -24.73 3.43 1.79
C PRO A 414 -24.27 3.10 3.23
N PRO A 415 -25.16 3.22 4.24
CA PRO A 415 -24.88 2.70 5.57
C PRO A 415 -24.50 1.22 5.53
N THR A 416 -23.56 0.82 6.38
CA THR A 416 -23.05 -0.55 6.46
C THR A 416 -22.96 -1.01 7.92
N ALA A 417 -23.10 -2.31 8.17
CA ALA A 417 -22.84 -2.91 9.48
C ALA A 417 -21.33 -2.89 9.82
N ASN A 418 -20.44 -2.86 8.82
CA ASN A 418 -19.00 -2.80 9.02
C ASN A 418 -18.51 -1.36 9.27
N GLN A 419 -18.71 -0.89 10.50
CA GLN A 419 -18.30 0.44 10.94
C GLN A 419 -16.77 0.60 10.94
N GLY A 420 -16.01 -0.50 11.11
CA GLY A 420 -14.55 -0.51 10.97
C GLY A 420 -14.06 0.02 9.61
N ARG A 421 -14.55 -0.54 8.49
CA ARG A 421 -14.21 -0.09 7.13
C ARG A 421 -14.71 1.33 6.85
N MET A 422 -15.92 1.67 7.30
CA MET A 422 -16.44 3.04 7.17
C MET A 422 -15.57 4.06 7.92
N ASN A 423 -15.09 3.73 9.12
CA ASN A 423 -14.19 4.58 9.89
C ASN A 423 -12.82 4.78 9.24
N GLU A 424 -12.31 3.75 8.54
CA GLU A 424 -11.09 3.86 7.75
C GLU A 424 -11.30 4.81 6.55
N LEU A 425 -12.44 4.72 5.86
CA LEU A 425 -12.81 5.68 4.81
C LEU A 425 -12.92 7.10 5.36
N LEU A 426 -13.68 7.33 6.44
CA LEU A 426 -13.85 8.66 7.03
C LEU A 426 -12.50 9.25 7.48
N GLY A 427 -11.63 8.44 8.10
CA GLY A 427 -10.28 8.88 8.46
C GLY A 427 -9.40 9.25 7.26
N LEU A 428 -9.58 8.57 6.12
CA LEU A 428 -8.89 8.90 4.87
C LEU A 428 -9.47 10.18 4.23
N LEU A 429 -10.78 10.35 4.21
CA LEU A 429 -11.42 11.58 3.73
C LEU A 429 -10.99 12.80 4.55
N ALA A 430 -10.90 12.64 5.88
CA ALA A 430 -10.43 13.69 6.79
C ALA A 430 -9.01 14.15 6.45
N ILE A 431 -8.06 13.21 6.37
CA ILE A 431 -6.65 13.55 6.17
C ILE A 431 -6.36 14.08 4.75
N GLN A 432 -7.17 13.67 3.77
CA GLN A 432 -7.09 14.18 2.40
C GLN A 432 -7.87 15.49 2.20
N GLU A 433 -8.53 16.02 3.23
CA GLU A 433 -9.39 17.21 3.18
C GLU A 433 -10.49 17.14 2.11
N ILE A 434 -11.10 15.95 1.95
CA ILE A 434 -12.18 15.75 0.98
C ILE A 434 -13.52 16.19 1.58
N GLU A 435 -14.22 17.09 0.89
CA GLU A 435 -15.52 17.60 1.31
C GLU A 435 -16.56 16.47 1.36
N THR A 436 -17.02 16.18 2.56
CA THR A 436 -17.87 15.03 2.86
C THR A 436 -19.26 15.48 3.31
N HIS A 437 -20.28 14.79 2.83
CA HIS A 437 -21.68 15.08 3.15
C HIS A 437 -22.39 13.81 3.61
N ARG A 438 -23.58 13.97 4.20
CA ARG A 438 -24.47 12.87 4.60
C ARG A 438 -25.88 13.12 4.10
N LEU A 439 -26.56 12.08 3.61
CA LEU A 439 -27.99 12.15 3.31
C LEU A 439 -28.80 12.24 4.60
N THR A 440 -29.69 13.21 4.70
CA THR A 440 -30.58 13.42 5.87
C THR A 440 -31.90 12.65 5.76
N GLU A 441 -32.28 12.23 4.56
CA GLU A 441 -33.47 11.44 4.24
C GLU A 441 -33.22 10.61 2.98
N ASP A 442 -34.10 9.64 2.70
CA ASP A 442 -34.02 8.81 1.50
C ASP A 442 -34.14 9.66 0.23
N LEU A 443 -33.24 9.42 -0.73
CA LEU A 443 -33.14 10.18 -1.96
C LEU A 443 -33.27 9.28 -3.20
N ARG A 444 -34.34 9.46 -3.96
CA ARG A 444 -34.49 8.80 -5.26
C ARG A 444 -33.63 9.49 -6.33
N VAL A 445 -32.81 8.71 -7.03
CA VAL A 445 -31.95 9.14 -8.14
C VAL A 445 -32.29 8.39 -9.43
N SER A 446 -32.01 9.02 -10.57
CA SER A 446 -32.42 8.52 -11.88
C SER A 446 -31.61 7.30 -12.32
N ARG A 447 -30.29 7.36 -12.13
CA ARG A 447 -29.32 6.34 -12.54
C ARG A 447 -28.17 6.30 -11.54
N VAL A 448 -27.65 5.10 -11.31
CA VAL A 448 -26.38 4.88 -10.60
C VAL A 448 -25.57 3.82 -11.34
N THR A 449 -24.25 3.87 -11.19
CA THR A 449 -23.33 2.80 -11.61
C THR A 449 -22.69 2.20 -10.37
N ASP A 450 -22.64 0.87 -10.26
CA ASP A 450 -21.98 0.17 -9.15
C ASP A 450 -20.53 -0.22 -9.45
N ARG A 451 -19.85 -0.80 -8.46
CA ARG A 451 -18.44 -1.23 -8.53
C ARG A 451 -18.14 -2.28 -9.62
N LEU A 452 -19.14 -2.96 -10.18
CA LEU A 452 -18.97 -3.91 -11.28
C LEU A 452 -19.30 -3.28 -12.65
N GLY A 453 -19.46 -1.95 -12.69
CA GLY A 453 -19.84 -1.21 -13.89
C GLY A 453 -21.29 -1.48 -14.32
N ARG A 454 -22.18 -1.89 -13.41
CA ARG A 454 -23.59 -2.11 -13.75
C ARG A 454 -24.39 -0.84 -13.54
N ASP A 455 -25.13 -0.42 -14.56
CA ASP A 455 -26.07 0.68 -14.48
C ASP A 455 -27.41 0.21 -13.90
N ARG A 456 -27.89 0.89 -12.86
CA ARG A 456 -29.23 0.70 -12.27
C ARG A 456 -30.03 1.98 -12.39
N ARG A 457 -31.35 1.87 -12.58
CA ARG A 457 -32.26 3.02 -12.76
C ARG A 457 -33.28 3.11 -11.63
N GLY A 458 -33.67 4.34 -11.27
CA GLY A 458 -34.70 4.59 -10.26
C GLY A 458 -34.35 4.09 -8.86
N VAL A 459 -33.07 4.15 -8.50
CA VAL A 459 -32.53 3.69 -7.21
C VAL A 459 -32.88 4.71 -6.11
N THR A 460 -33.17 4.21 -4.92
CA THR A 460 -33.34 5.05 -3.72
C THR A 460 -32.09 4.91 -2.86
N LEU A 461 -31.41 6.02 -2.64
CA LEU A 461 -30.26 6.11 -1.75
C LEU A 461 -30.77 6.29 -0.32
N PRO A 462 -30.37 5.45 0.64
CA PRO A 462 -30.89 5.52 2.00
C PRO A 462 -30.37 6.74 2.77
N ALA A 463 -31.18 7.25 3.70
CA ALA A 463 -30.73 8.21 4.71
C ALA A 463 -29.49 7.70 5.46
N GLY A 464 -28.60 8.61 5.85
CA GLY A 464 -27.33 8.27 6.49
C GLY A 464 -26.20 7.90 5.52
N SER A 465 -26.46 7.75 4.21
CA SER A 465 -25.39 7.51 3.23
C SER A 465 -24.38 8.64 3.22
N ILE A 466 -23.10 8.31 3.13
CA ILE A 466 -22.03 9.29 2.93
C ILE A 466 -21.98 9.68 1.46
N VAL A 467 -21.88 10.97 1.19
CA VAL A 467 -21.89 11.55 -0.17
C VAL A 467 -20.63 12.39 -0.37
N ILE A 468 -19.84 12.03 -1.37
CA ILE A 468 -18.69 12.79 -1.84
C ILE A 468 -19.04 13.39 -3.19
N ARG A 469 -19.20 14.72 -3.24
CA ARG A 469 -19.50 15.43 -4.49
C ARG A 469 -18.19 15.66 -5.22
N ASN A 470 -18.09 15.28 -6.49
CA ASN A 470 -16.82 15.40 -7.19
C ASN A 470 -16.45 16.87 -7.51
N ARG A 471 -17.46 17.74 -7.67
CA ARG A 471 -17.30 19.18 -7.86
C ARG A 471 -16.89 19.88 -6.55
N GLN A 472 -15.60 19.87 -6.26
CA GLN A 472 -14.93 20.51 -5.12
C GLN A 472 -13.46 20.83 -5.50
N PRO A 473 -12.70 21.62 -4.73
CA PRO A 473 -11.31 21.98 -5.05
C PRO A 473 -10.37 20.79 -5.33
N GLU A 474 -10.65 19.64 -4.69
CA GLU A 474 -9.86 18.40 -4.81
C GLU A 474 -10.46 17.40 -5.81
N ALA A 475 -11.28 17.86 -6.76
CA ALA A 475 -12.02 17.03 -7.72
C ALA A 475 -11.17 15.99 -8.47
N ARG A 476 -9.93 16.34 -8.82
CA ARG A 476 -9.00 15.43 -9.52
C ARG A 476 -8.59 14.26 -8.64
N LEU A 477 -8.21 14.53 -7.39
CA LEU A 477 -7.88 13.50 -6.41
C LEU A 477 -9.10 12.62 -6.10
N VAL A 478 -10.27 13.24 -5.90
CA VAL A 478 -11.52 12.49 -5.67
C VAL A 478 -11.83 11.58 -6.86
N ALA A 479 -11.72 12.06 -8.09
CA ALA A 479 -11.89 11.22 -9.27
C ALA A 479 -10.88 10.07 -9.31
N ALA A 480 -9.59 10.36 -9.10
CA ALA A 480 -8.54 9.33 -9.06
C ALA A 480 -8.78 8.27 -7.97
N MET A 481 -9.32 8.64 -6.80
CA MET A 481 -9.57 7.71 -5.69
C MET A 481 -10.84 6.86 -5.86
N PHE A 482 -11.89 7.44 -6.45
CA PHE A 482 -13.26 6.90 -6.39
C PHE A 482 -13.88 6.53 -7.73
N GLU A 483 -13.36 7.04 -8.86
CA GLU A 483 -13.80 6.59 -10.18
C GLU A 483 -13.53 5.08 -10.35
N PHE A 484 -14.58 4.34 -10.71
CA PHE A 484 -14.49 2.87 -10.78
C PHE A 484 -13.70 2.37 -11.98
N ASP A 485 -13.63 3.13 -13.08
CA ASP A 485 -13.06 2.67 -14.34
C ASP A 485 -12.27 3.76 -15.07
N PRO A 486 -11.14 4.25 -14.52
CA PRO A 486 -10.24 5.12 -15.26
C PRO A 486 -9.66 4.37 -16.47
N HIS A 487 -9.61 5.01 -17.63
CA HIS A 487 -9.14 4.40 -18.88
C HIS A 487 -7.76 4.92 -19.28
N ILE A 488 -6.88 3.97 -19.63
CA ILE A 488 -5.60 4.26 -20.28
C ILE A 488 -5.89 4.72 -21.73
N GLY A 489 -5.14 5.73 -22.19
CA GLY A 489 -5.26 6.26 -23.56
C GLY A 489 -5.01 5.19 -24.64
N GLU A 490 -5.67 5.34 -25.79
CA GLU A 490 -5.61 4.37 -26.90
C GLU A 490 -4.17 4.17 -27.41
N SER A 491 -3.40 5.25 -27.59
CA SER A 491 -1.98 5.20 -27.98
C SER A 491 -1.13 4.36 -27.02
N ALA A 492 -1.29 4.60 -25.72
CA ALA A 492 -0.57 3.88 -24.68
C ALA A 492 -0.96 2.39 -24.64
N LEU A 493 -2.24 2.06 -24.85
CA LEU A 493 -2.71 0.68 -24.96
C LEU A 493 -2.16 -0.03 -26.20
N GLU A 494 -2.08 0.67 -27.33
CA GLU A 494 -1.46 0.14 -28.55
C GLU A 494 0.02 -0.17 -28.33
N ALA A 495 0.78 0.77 -27.76
CA ALA A 495 2.19 0.60 -27.44
C ALA A 495 2.42 -0.53 -26.42
N GLU A 496 1.60 -0.60 -25.37
CA GLU A 496 1.65 -1.66 -24.36
C GLU A 496 1.37 -3.03 -25.00
N ARG A 497 0.34 -3.14 -25.84
CA ARG A 497 0.02 -4.39 -26.54
C ARG A 497 1.13 -4.79 -27.52
N GLU A 498 1.71 -3.83 -28.21
CA GLU A 498 2.84 -4.05 -29.11
C GLU A 498 4.07 -4.58 -28.36
N SER A 499 4.40 -3.98 -27.21
CA SER A 499 5.50 -4.44 -26.35
C SER A 499 5.26 -5.87 -25.85
N ILE A 500 4.06 -6.18 -25.36
CA ILE A 500 3.70 -7.55 -24.94
C ILE A 500 3.88 -8.55 -26.10
N LEU A 501 3.41 -8.21 -27.31
CA LEU A 501 3.46 -9.11 -28.46
C LEU A 501 4.88 -9.29 -29.02
N LYS A 502 5.72 -8.26 -28.98
CA LYS A 502 7.09 -8.29 -29.53
C LYS A 502 8.13 -8.78 -28.54
N GLU A 503 8.02 -8.35 -27.28
CA GLU A 503 9.03 -8.55 -26.23
C GLU A 503 8.57 -9.53 -25.15
N GLY A 504 7.28 -9.86 -25.09
CA GLY A 504 6.73 -10.79 -24.10
C GLY A 504 6.63 -10.20 -22.69
N ARG A 505 6.68 -8.86 -22.55
CA ARG A 505 6.63 -8.17 -21.26
C ARG A 505 5.78 -6.90 -21.34
N SER A 506 5.16 -6.56 -20.22
CA SER A 506 4.47 -5.28 -20.02
C SER A 506 5.48 -4.14 -19.81
N THR A 507 5.14 -2.94 -20.26
CA THR A 507 5.87 -1.71 -19.92
C THR A 507 5.33 -1.02 -18.67
N LEU A 508 4.18 -1.45 -18.14
CA LEU A 508 3.55 -0.83 -16.97
C LEU A 508 4.35 -1.18 -15.72
N TYR A 509 4.85 -0.15 -15.05
CA TYR A 509 5.81 -0.28 -13.96
C TYR A 509 5.16 -0.73 -12.65
N ASP A 510 3.99 -0.18 -12.33
CA ASP A 510 3.25 -0.47 -11.10
C ASP A 510 1.85 -1.01 -11.38
N THR A 511 0.99 -1.03 -10.36
CA THR A 511 -0.36 -1.53 -10.46
C THR A 511 -1.21 -0.67 -11.41
N THR A 512 -1.89 -1.35 -12.32
CA THR A 512 -2.86 -0.71 -13.20
C THR A 512 -4.22 -0.46 -12.54
N GLY A 513 -4.51 -1.10 -11.40
CA GLY A 513 -5.81 -1.08 -10.75
C GLY A 513 -5.74 -0.69 -9.27
N TRP A 514 -6.37 0.42 -8.92
CA TRP A 514 -6.68 0.84 -7.56
C TRP A 514 -8.10 1.42 -7.55
N ASN A 515 -8.78 1.36 -6.41
CA ASN A 515 -10.03 2.09 -6.17
C ASN A 515 -10.39 1.94 -4.68
N ILE A 516 -10.58 3.05 -3.96
CA ILE A 516 -10.75 3.02 -2.49
C ILE A 516 -11.94 2.15 -2.06
N PRO A 517 -13.18 2.33 -2.56
CA PRO A 517 -14.31 1.48 -2.17
C PRO A 517 -14.12 0.01 -2.52
N MET A 518 -13.50 -0.31 -3.66
CA MET A 518 -13.23 -1.71 -4.02
C MET A 518 -12.20 -2.35 -3.10
N MET A 519 -11.11 -1.65 -2.78
CA MET A 519 -10.04 -2.15 -1.90
C MET A 519 -10.51 -2.26 -0.44
N PHE A 520 -11.33 -1.32 0.00
CA PHE A 520 -11.89 -1.33 1.36
C PHE A 520 -13.05 -2.33 1.49
N ASP A 521 -13.56 -2.83 0.37
CA ASP A 521 -14.79 -3.60 0.26
C ASP A 521 -15.97 -2.93 0.97
N LEU A 522 -16.22 -1.69 0.55
CA LEU A 522 -17.41 -0.91 0.87
C LEU A 522 -18.32 -0.86 -0.35
N GLU A 523 -19.64 -0.98 -0.14
CA GLU A 523 -20.59 -0.66 -1.19
C GLU A 523 -20.46 0.83 -1.56
N ALA A 524 -20.41 1.09 -2.87
CA ALA A 524 -20.34 2.43 -3.40
C ALA A 524 -21.07 2.52 -4.74
N LEU A 525 -21.69 3.68 -4.95
CA LEU A 525 -22.43 4.02 -6.15
C LEU A 525 -21.88 5.32 -6.74
N SER A 526 -21.67 5.34 -8.04
CA SER A 526 -21.42 6.57 -8.79
C SER A 526 -22.75 7.09 -9.32
N VAL A 527 -23.08 8.34 -8.98
CA VAL A 527 -24.29 9.05 -9.40
C VAL A 527 -23.86 10.13 -10.41
N PRO A 528 -24.38 10.14 -11.65
CA PRO A 528 -24.02 11.11 -12.68
C PRO A 528 -24.78 12.44 -12.50
N GLU A 529 -24.81 12.95 -11.26
CA GLU A 529 -25.50 14.18 -10.86
C GLU A 529 -24.69 14.87 -9.74
N HIS A 530 -24.66 16.20 -9.71
CA HIS A 530 -24.22 16.95 -8.53
C HIS A 530 -25.32 17.00 -7.47
N LEU A 531 -25.24 16.12 -6.46
CA LEU A 531 -26.26 16.04 -5.42
C LEU A 531 -26.26 17.30 -4.55
N THR A 532 -27.44 17.91 -4.37
CA THR A 532 -27.63 19.12 -3.53
C THR A 532 -28.84 19.03 -2.62
N ARG A 533 -29.71 18.05 -2.85
CA ARG A 533 -30.96 17.85 -2.10
C ARG A 533 -30.70 16.89 -0.95
N SER A 534 -31.30 17.19 0.21
CA SER A 534 -31.35 16.25 1.34
C SER A 534 -29.98 15.82 1.85
N ILE A 535 -28.98 16.71 1.72
CA ILE A 535 -27.60 16.49 2.20
C ILE A 535 -27.19 17.58 3.18
N GLU A 536 -26.36 17.21 4.15
CA GLU A 536 -25.66 18.13 5.04
C GLU A 536 -24.14 17.90 4.95
N ARG A 537 -23.33 18.94 5.08
CA ARG A 537 -21.87 18.80 5.21
C ARG A 537 -21.56 18.23 6.59
N ILE A 538 -20.65 17.26 6.65
CA ILE A 538 -20.20 16.66 7.91
C ILE A 538 -18.68 16.70 8.00
N GLU A 539 -18.18 16.74 9.23
CA GLU A 539 -16.80 16.36 9.49
C GLU A 539 -16.70 14.83 9.53
N PRO A 540 -15.80 14.22 8.76
CA PRO A 540 -15.67 12.77 8.68
C PRO A 540 -15.00 12.20 9.95
N VAL A 541 -15.79 12.06 11.01
CA VAL A 541 -15.37 11.57 12.32
C VAL A 541 -15.68 10.08 12.48
N ARG A 542 -14.76 9.33 13.09
CA ARG A 542 -14.93 7.90 13.39
C ARG A 542 -16.07 7.68 14.38
N VAL A 543 -16.92 6.69 14.10
CA VAL A 543 -18.02 6.24 14.96
C VAL A 543 -17.52 5.13 15.88
N LYS A 544 -17.87 5.19 17.17
CA LYS A 544 -17.58 4.14 18.14
C LYS A 544 -18.85 3.35 18.43
N GLY A 545 -18.72 2.03 18.54
CA GLY A 545 -19.76 1.15 19.03
C GLY A 545 -19.82 1.17 20.56
N ASP A 546 -21.02 0.89 21.08
CA ASP A 546 -21.26 0.80 22.52
C ASP A 546 -20.98 -0.63 23.02
N ALA A 547 -20.32 -0.75 24.17
CA ALA A 547 -20.08 -2.02 24.84
C ALA A 547 -20.50 -1.90 26.31
N GLY A 548 -21.20 -2.90 26.83
CA GLY A 548 -21.71 -2.87 28.19
C GLY A 548 -21.83 -4.25 28.83
N THR A 549 -21.76 -4.26 30.16
CA THR A 549 -22.02 -5.44 30.99
C THR A 549 -23.50 -5.52 31.36
N ALA A 550 -24.01 -6.71 31.66
CA ALA A 550 -25.34 -6.86 32.24
C ALA A 550 -25.40 -7.96 33.30
N ASP A 551 -26.13 -7.68 34.38
CA ASP A 551 -26.45 -8.67 35.41
C ASP A 551 -27.30 -9.79 34.80
N GLY A 552 -26.85 -11.04 34.96
CA GLY A 552 -27.54 -12.20 34.41
C GLY A 552 -27.23 -12.51 32.94
N ALA A 553 -26.34 -11.74 32.29
CA ALA A 553 -25.83 -12.11 30.96
C ALA A 553 -25.16 -13.49 31.01
N ILE A 554 -25.53 -14.35 30.06
CA ILE A 554 -24.91 -15.66 29.86
C ILE A 554 -23.76 -15.59 28.84
N ALA A 555 -23.76 -14.58 27.97
CA ALA A 555 -22.69 -14.28 27.05
C ALA A 555 -22.65 -12.79 26.68
N LEU A 556 -21.49 -12.35 26.18
CA LEU A 556 -21.33 -11.10 25.44
C LEU A 556 -21.03 -11.47 23.99
N VAL A 557 -21.75 -10.85 23.04
CA VAL A 557 -21.65 -11.16 21.61
C VAL A 557 -21.28 -9.94 20.78
N ALA A 558 -20.53 -10.16 19.70
CA ALA A 558 -20.16 -9.16 18.72
C ALA A 558 -20.48 -9.68 17.32
N SER A 559 -21.14 -8.87 16.49
CA SER A 559 -21.45 -9.24 15.10
C SER A 559 -20.18 -9.48 14.27
N GLY A 560 -20.20 -10.53 13.46
CA GLY A 560 -19.16 -10.89 12.52
C GLY A 560 -19.07 -9.99 11.29
N ASP A 561 -20.05 -9.11 11.07
CA ASP A 561 -20.05 -8.17 9.94
C ASP A 561 -18.92 -7.14 10.01
N ASP A 562 -18.51 -6.74 11.21
CA ASP A 562 -17.44 -5.77 11.42
C ASP A 562 -16.09 -6.47 11.52
N ASP A 563 -15.10 -6.02 10.75
CA ASP A 563 -13.75 -6.61 10.71
C ASP A 563 -13.12 -6.71 12.11
N ARG A 564 -13.44 -5.74 12.98
CA ARG A 564 -12.90 -5.65 14.35
C ARG A 564 -13.34 -6.80 15.25
N SER A 565 -14.37 -7.57 14.88
CA SER A 565 -14.76 -8.80 15.58
C SER A 565 -13.61 -9.81 15.68
N VAL A 566 -12.79 -9.94 14.63
CA VAL A 566 -11.65 -10.86 14.63
C VAL A 566 -10.52 -10.33 15.51
N ALA A 567 -10.29 -9.01 15.50
CA ALA A 567 -9.37 -8.38 16.44
C ALA A 567 -9.83 -8.55 17.90
N LEU A 568 -11.14 -8.46 18.17
CA LEU A 568 -11.70 -8.72 19.48
C LEU A 568 -11.40 -10.16 19.92
N ALA A 569 -11.69 -11.15 19.08
CA ALA A 569 -11.39 -12.56 19.37
C ALA A 569 -9.91 -12.79 19.67
N ALA A 570 -9.03 -12.23 18.83
CA ALA A 570 -7.58 -12.33 18.97
C ALA A 570 -7.10 -11.77 20.32
N ARG A 571 -7.53 -10.54 20.68
CA ARG A 571 -7.12 -9.87 21.93
C ARG A 571 -7.68 -10.55 23.18
N LEU A 572 -8.88 -11.12 23.12
CA LEU A 572 -9.47 -11.82 24.25
C LEU A 572 -8.79 -13.15 24.51
N MET A 573 -8.46 -13.92 23.46
CA MET A 573 -7.64 -15.13 23.61
C MET A 573 -6.24 -14.79 24.14
N GLU A 574 -5.67 -13.65 23.75
CA GLU A 574 -4.39 -13.17 24.28
C GLU A 574 -4.45 -12.83 25.79
N ARG A 575 -5.61 -12.36 26.26
CA ARG A 575 -5.92 -12.14 27.69
C ARG A 575 -6.27 -13.43 28.44
N GLY A 576 -6.34 -14.57 27.75
CA GLY A 576 -6.63 -15.87 28.34
C GLY A 576 -8.12 -16.20 28.48
N LEU A 577 -9.01 -15.46 27.81
CA LEU A 577 -10.43 -15.82 27.74
C LEU A 577 -10.66 -16.91 26.69
N ASN A 578 -11.66 -17.75 26.98
CA ASN A 578 -12.23 -18.68 26.03
C ASN A 578 -13.26 -17.96 25.16
N VAL A 579 -13.07 -18.02 23.85
CA VAL A 579 -13.85 -17.29 22.84
C VAL A 579 -14.43 -18.27 21.85
N ARG A 580 -15.70 -18.08 21.47
CA ARG A 580 -16.37 -18.85 20.41
C ARG A 580 -16.59 -18.01 19.17
N ALA A 581 -16.61 -18.66 18.01
CA ALA A 581 -17.11 -18.09 16.76
C ALA A 581 -18.20 -18.98 16.17
N ASN A 582 -19.20 -18.40 15.51
CA ASN A 582 -20.22 -19.19 14.83
C ASN A 582 -19.85 -19.55 13.38
N THR A 583 -20.13 -20.79 12.98
CA THR A 583 -20.00 -21.30 11.61
C THR A 583 -21.34 -21.35 10.87
N ARG A 584 -22.43 -20.95 11.53
CA ARG A 584 -23.77 -20.78 10.97
C ARG A 584 -24.43 -19.56 11.61
N GLU A 585 -25.27 -18.85 10.85
CA GLU A 585 -26.02 -17.70 11.36
C GLU A 585 -26.77 -18.01 12.67
N SER A 586 -26.80 -17.03 13.57
CA SER A 586 -27.47 -17.10 14.87
C SER A 586 -28.32 -15.86 15.09
N GLU A 587 -29.21 -15.92 16.07
CA GLU A 587 -29.97 -14.78 16.55
C GLU A 587 -30.27 -14.99 18.03
N LEU A 588 -29.78 -14.10 18.89
CA LEU A 588 -29.90 -14.22 20.34
C LEU A 588 -30.59 -12.97 20.88
N GLU A 589 -31.78 -13.13 21.47
CA GLU A 589 -32.59 -12.03 22.01
C GLU A 589 -32.89 -10.89 21.00
N GLY A 590 -32.98 -11.24 19.71
CA GLY A 590 -33.21 -10.29 18.62
C GLY A 590 -31.93 -9.66 18.04
N VAL A 591 -30.75 -10.01 18.57
CA VAL A 591 -29.45 -9.62 18.02
C VAL A 591 -29.11 -10.58 16.89
N GLU A 592 -29.05 -10.08 15.66
CA GLU A 592 -28.63 -10.86 14.49
C GLU A 592 -27.11 -11.08 14.51
N LEU A 593 -26.70 -12.33 14.33
CA LEU A 593 -25.31 -12.75 14.44
C LEU A 593 -24.93 -13.56 13.19
N PRO A 594 -24.39 -12.91 12.14
CA PRO A 594 -23.95 -13.59 10.91
C PRO A 594 -22.78 -14.55 11.19
N VAL A 595 -22.41 -15.37 10.21
CA VAL A 595 -21.25 -16.27 10.31
C VAL A 595 -19.99 -15.48 10.68
N GLY A 596 -19.17 -16.03 11.59
CA GLY A 596 -17.96 -15.39 12.15
C GLY A 596 -18.21 -14.34 13.23
N SER A 597 -19.45 -14.23 13.73
CA SER A 597 -19.76 -13.52 14.98
C SER A 597 -19.06 -14.17 16.17
N ILE A 598 -18.72 -13.36 17.15
CA ILE A 598 -17.92 -13.76 18.32
C ILE A 598 -18.81 -13.80 19.55
N ALA A 599 -18.66 -14.85 20.36
CA ALA A 599 -19.32 -14.97 21.65
C ALA A 599 -18.33 -15.33 22.75
N VAL A 600 -18.46 -14.66 23.89
CA VAL A 600 -17.74 -14.99 25.12
C VAL A 600 -18.78 -15.40 26.14
N THR A 601 -18.79 -16.69 26.50
CA THR A 601 -19.81 -17.21 27.42
C THR A 601 -19.33 -17.20 28.86
N ARG A 602 -20.26 -17.04 29.79
CA ARG A 602 -20.01 -17.17 31.22
C ARG A 602 -19.53 -18.57 31.59
N ASP A 603 -20.03 -19.60 30.92
CA ASP A 603 -19.73 -21.01 31.25
C ASP A 603 -18.31 -21.39 30.82
N ASP A 604 -17.86 -20.95 29.64
CA ASP A 604 -16.49 -21.18 29.18
C ASP A 604 -15.45 -20.40 30.03
N ASN A 605 -15.88 -19.30 30.66
CA ASN A 605 -15.03 -18.39 31.44
C ASN A 605 -15.39 -18.38 32.93
N ARG A 606 -15.96 -19.48 33.46
CA ARG A 606 -16.54 -19.55 34.82
C ARG A 606 -15.57 -19.28 35.97
N ASP A 607 -14.27 -19.39 35.71
CA ASP A 607 -13.19 -19.19 36.69
C ASP A 607 -12.66 -17.74 36.69
N LEU A 608 -13.22 -16.85 35.85
CA LEU A 608 -12.87 -15.44 35.76
C LEU A 608 -14.05 -14.58 36.24
N ASP A 609 -13.92 -13.94 37.40
CA ASP A 609 -14.98 -13.10 37.97
C ASP A 609 -15.23 -11.82 37.16
N ASP A 610 -14.24 -11.33 36.42
CA ASP A 610 -14.25 -10.07 35.67
C ASP A 610 -14.37 -10.24 34.14
N TRP A 611 -14.77 -11.44 33.67
CA TRP A 611 -14.79 -11.78 32.24
C TRP A 611 -15.57 -10.76 31.38
N GLN A 612 -16.72 -10.25 31.86
CA GLN A 612 -17.49 -9.25 31.11
C GLN A 612 -16.71 -7.94 30.96
N GLN A 613 -16.01 -7.50 32.02
CA GLN A 613 -15.24 -6.26 31.99
C GLN A 613 -14.08 -6.37 31.01
N GLN A 614 -13.38 -7.51 30.99
CA GLN A 614 -12.27 -7.72 30.04
C GLN A 614 -12.75 -7.69 28.58
N VAL A 615 -13.96 -8.17 28.30
CA VAL A 615 -14.61 -8.08 26.98
C VAL A 615 -14.95 -6.63 26.63
N VAL A 616 -15.60 -5.91 27.56
CA VAL A 616 -15.96 -4.49 27.36
C VAL A 616 -14.72 -3.62 27.15
N ASP A 617 -13.63 -3.86 27.89
CA ASP A 617 -12.38 -3.12 27.74
C ASP A 617 -11.74 -3.38 26.36
N ALA A 618 -11.67 -4.65 25.93
CA ALA A 618 -11.15 -4.99 24.60
C ALA A 618 -12.00 -4.38 23.48
N ALA A 619 -13.33 -4.42 23.62
CA ALA A 619 -14.25 -3.79 22.69
C ALA A 619 -14.10 -2.27 22.65
N GLY A 620 -13.91 -1.64 23.82
CA GLY A 620 -13.68 -0.20 23.95
C GLY A 620 -12.39 0.27 23.28
N GLU A 621 -11.30 -0.51 23.37
CA GLU A 621 -10.05 -0.25 22.65
C GLU A 621 -10.23 -0.28 21.12
N LEU A 622 -11.10 -1.17 20.64
CA LEU A 622 -11.41 -1.33 19.21
C LEU A 622 -12.53 -0.36 18.75
N GLY A 623 -13.24 0.26 19.69
CA GLY A 623 -14.49 1.00 19.44
C GLY A 623 -15.58 0.13 18.81
N LEU A 624 -15.60 -1.17 19.11
CA LEU A 624 -16.54 -2.16 18.57
C LEU A 624 -17.74 -2.31 19.51
N ALA A 625 -18.93 -2.50 18.94
CA ALA A 625 -20.12 -2.76 19.73
C ALA A 625 -20.14 -4.21 20.25
N VAL A 626 -20.53 -4.39 21.52
CA VAL A 626 -20.71 -5.71 22.13
C VAL A 626 -21.99 -5.71 22.96
N GLU A 627 -22.81 -6.74 22.74
CA GLU A 627 -24.13 -6.85 23.34
C GLU A 627 -24.17 -7.99 24.37
N PRO A 628 -24.65 -7.74 25.61
CA PRO A 628 -24.90 -8.80 26.57
C PRO A 628 -26.22 -9.51 26.24
N VAL A 629 -26.20 -10.85 26.25
CA VAL A 629 -27.40 -11.69 26.04
C VAL A 629 -27.68 -12.58 27.23
N GLY A 630 -28.95 -12.69 27.62
CA GLY A 630 -29.43 -13.53 28.73
C GLY A 630 -29.93 -14.92 28.32
N HIS A 631 -30.10 -15.17 27.02
CA HIS A 631 -30.72 -16.38 26.48
C HIS A 631 -29.93 -16.95 25.29
N GLY A 632 -29.75 -18.27 25.29
CA GLY A 632 -28.87 -18.96 24.33
C GLY A 632 -29.59 -19.71 23.20
N ARG A 633 -30.93 -19.69 23.15
CA ARG A 633 -31.70 -20.36 22.09
C ARG A 633 -32.03 -19.38 20.97
N ALA A 634 -31.69 -19.76 19.76
CA ALA A 634 -32.03 -19.10 18.52
C ALA A 634 -33.35 -19.64 17.93
N PRO A 635 -34.07 -18.85 17.13
CA PRO A 635 -35.29 -19.30 16.45
C PRO A 635 -34.98 -20.22 15.25
N GLY A 636 -35.88 -21.18 14.99
CA GLY A 636 -35.84 -22.00 13.78
C GLY A 636 -34.61 -22.92 13.70
N GLU A 637 -33.89 -22.84 12.59
CA GLU A 637 -32.66 -23.61 12.32
C GLU A 637 -31.37 -22.81 12.56
N LYS A 638 -31.48 -21.58 13.09
CA LYS A 638 -30.33 -20.75 13.45
C LYS A 638 -29.55 -21.39 14.60
N ALA A 639 -28.27 -21.06 14.71
CA ALA A 639 -27.37 -21.67 15.67
C ALA A 639 -27.68 -21.25 17.12
N ASP A 640 -28.11 -22.20 17.96
CA ASP A 640 -28.17 -22.05 19.42
C ASP A 640 -26.74 -21.89 19.99
N LEU A 641 -26.56 -21.00 20.97
CA LEU A 641 -25.25 -20.69 21.59
C LEU A 641 -24.53 -21.92 22.16
N GLY A 642 -25.29 -22.91 22.65
CA GLY A 642 -24.75 -24.17 23.16
C GLY A 642 -24.65 -25.30 22.12
N GLY A 643 -25.01 -25.02 20.86
CA GLY A 643 -24.99 -25.99 19.75
C GLY A 643 -23.61 -26.13 19.10
N GLY A 644 -23.49 -27.11 18.20
CA GLY A 644 -22.22 -27.44 17.51
C GLY A 644 -21.73 -26.40 16.51
N TYR A 645 -22.56 -25.40 16.16
CA TYR A 645 -22.17 -24.32 15.23
C TYR A 645 -21.51 -23.14 15.93
N TRP A 646 -21.41 -23.13 17.27
CA TRP A 646 -20.63 -22.16 18.03
C TRP A 646 -19.36 -22.85 18.55
N GLU A 647 -18.30 -22.74 17.78
CA GLU A 647 -17.07 -23.47 18.00
C GLU A 647 -16.11 -22.68 18.89
N LEU A 648 -15.48 -23.38 19.85
CA LEU A 648 -14.46 -22.80 20.72
C LEU A 648 -13.17 -22.59 19.94
N LEU A 649 -12.70 -21.34 19.88
CA LEU A 649 -11.48 -20.99 19.17
C LEU A 649 -10.22 -21.45 19.90
N GLN A 650 -9.16 -21.65 19.13
CA GLN A 650 -7.83 -21.96 19.63
C GLN A 650 -6.97 -20.70 19.56
N GLN A 651 -6.24 -20.41 20.64
CA GLN A 651 -5.34 -19.25 20.66
C GLN A 651 -4.29 -19.37 19.54
N PRO A 652 -4.20 -18.37 18.64
CA PRO A 652 -3.25 -18.41 17.54
C PRO A 652 -1.83 -18.15 18.05
N LYS A 653 -0.89 -18.99 17.62
CA LYS A 653 0.56 -18.90 17.86
C LYS A 653 1.23 -18.75 16.50
N ILE A 654 1.32 -17.51 16.06
CA ILE A 654 1.66 -17.15 14.68
C ILE A 654 3.17 -16.98 14.52
N ALA A 655 3.71 -17.51 13.42
CA ALA A 655 5.02 -17.13 12.92
C ALA A 655 5.01 -16.72 11.44
N LEU A 656 5.73 -15.66 11.12
CA LEU A 656 5.98 -15.14 9.78
C LEU A 656 7.34 -15.64 9.26
N ILE A 657 7.39 -16.17 8.04
CA ILE A 657 8.63 -16.63 7.42
C ILE A 657 9.29 -15.48 6.63
N GLY A 658 10.43 -14.99 7.10
CA GLY A 658 11.20 -13.91 6.50
C GLY A 658 12.58 -14.35 6.01
N ARG A 659 13.35 -13.38 5.49
CA ARG A 659 14.67 -13.59 4.83
C ARG A 659 14.57 -14.50 3.60
N GLY A 660 15.72 -14.94 3.10
CA GLY A 660 15.81 -15.81 1.93
C GLY A 660 15.15 -15.16 0.71
N SER A 661 14.17 -15.86 0.16
CA SER A 661 13.42 -15.40 -1.02
C SER A 661 12.15 -14.63 -0.67
N SER A 662 11.80 -14.44 0.60
CA SER A 662 10.56 -13.76 1.01
C SER A 662 10.49 -12.31 0.52
N ASN A 663 9.38 -11.94 -0.08
CA ASN A 663 9.07 -10.57 -0.48
C ASN A 663 8.91 -9.71 0.79
N MET A 664 9.78 -8.70 0.92
CA MET A 664 9.80 -7.87 2.12
C MET A 664 8.55 -7.00 2.29
N LEU A 665 7.90 -6.61 1.19
CA LEU A 665 6.70 -5.75 1.22
C LEU A 665 5.48 -6.54 1.69
N ASP A 666 5.31 -7.78 1.22
CA ASP A 666 4.23 -8.67 1.67
C ASP A 666 4.45 -9.10 3.13
N PHE A 667 5.68 -9.49 3.50
CA PHE A 667 6.06 -9.74 4.89
C PHE A 667 5.74 -8.54 5.79
N GLY A 668 6.14 -7.34 5.36
CA GLY A 668 5.92 -6.08 6.07
C GLY A 668 4.44 -5.77 6.27
N ALA A 669 3.61 -5.98 5.25
CA ALA A 669 2.17 -5.76 5.34
C ALA A 669 1.46 -6.75 6.28
N ALA A 670 1.85 -8.03 6.25
CA ALA A 670 1.35 -9.03 7.19
C ALA A 670 1.79 -8.72 8.63
N TRP A 671 3.04 -8.30 8.83
CA TRP A 671 3.55 -7.87 10.13
C TRP A 671 2.78 -6.65 10.67
N TYR A 672 2.59 -5.62 9.84
CA TYR A 672 1.80 -4.44 10.20
C TYR A 672 0.37 -4.83 10.62
N LEU A 673 -0.28 -5.74 9.90
CA LEU A 673 -1.61 -6.24 10.25
C LEU A 673 -1.64 -6.88 11.65
N LEU A 674 -0.66 -7.73 11.98
CA LEU A 674 -0.57 -8.39 13.28
C LEU A 674 -0.41 -7.38 14.43
N ASP A 675 0.42 -6.36 14.26
CA ASP A 675 0.68 -5.35 15.29
C ASP A 675 -0.43 -4.30 15.41
N HIS A 676 -0.89 -3.76 14.27
CA HIS A 676 -1.74 -2.57 14.26
C HIS A 676 -3.24 -2.88 14.20
N ARG A 677 -3.63 -3.97 13.55
CA ARG A 677 -5.05 -4.34 13.42
C ARG A 677 -5.46 -5.33 14.50
N LEU A 678 -4.68 -6.40 14.67
CA LEU A 678 -5.00 -7.45 15.64
C LEU A 678 -4.43 -7.14 17.03
N GLY A 679 -3.17 -6.72 17.12
CA GLY A 679 -2.49 -6.39 18.37
C GLY A 679 -2.14 -7.61 19.20
N ILE A 680 -1.55 -8.65 18.58
CA ILE A 680 -1.22 -9.93 19.23
C ILE A 680 0.25 -10.33 19.02
N ARG A 681 0.78 -11.15 19.96
CA ARG A 681 2.14 -11.69 19.86
C ARG A 681 2.30 -12.59 18.63
N HIS A 682 3.45 -12.46 17.98
CA HIS A 682 3.85 -13.31 16.87
C HIS A 682 5.39 -13.44 16.83
N SER A 683 5.91 -14.37 16.03
CA SER A 683 7.35 -14.59 15.84
C SER A 683 7.76 -14.39 14.39
N HIS A 684 9.02 -14.02 14.14
CA HIS A 684 9.60 -14.00 12.80
C HIS A 684 10.65 -15.11 12.70
N LEU A 685 10.54 -15.95 11.69
CA LEU A 685 11.44 -17.07 11.45
C LEU A 685 12.28 -16.82 10.20
N ASP A 686 13.55 -17.23 10.26
CA ASP A 686 14.48 -17.16 9.13
C ASP A 686 14.28 -18.40 8.24
N GLU A 687 13.89 -18.20 6.98
CA GLU A 687 13.71 -19.29 5.99
C GLU A 687 14.90 -20.26 6.00
N GLY A 688 16.13 -19.73 6.08
CA GLY A 688 17.36 -20.52 6.03
C GLY A 688 17.64 -21.34 7.30
N ARG A 689 16.84 -21.19 8.36
CA ARG A 689 17.03 -21.89 9.65
C ARG A 689 15.86 -22.80 10.03
N LEU A 690 14.84 -22.93 9.18
CA LEU A 690 13.63 -23.69 9.49
C LEU A 690 13.90 -25.19 9.71
N GLY A 691 14.86 -25.79 9.00
CA GLY A 691 15.23 -27.21 9.17
C GLY A 691 15.80 -27.58 10.55
N GLY A 692 16.05 -26.61 11.45
CA GLY A 692 16.43 -26.87 12.85
C GLY A 692 15.51 -26.19 13.87
N ALA A 693 14.40 -25.60 13.43
CA ALA A 693 13.47 -24.87 14.30
C ALA A 693 12.42 -25.83 14.91
N ASP A 694 12.04 -25.59 16.17
CA ASP A 694 10.92 -26.32 16.79
C ASP A 694 9.58 -25.68 16.39
N LEU A 695 8.98 -26.18 15.31
CA LEU A 695 7.72 -25.65 14.78
C LEU A 695 6.50 -25.95 15.67
N ARG A 696 6.60 -26.85 16.66
CA ARG A 696 5.50 -27.16 17.62
C ARG A 696 5.14 -25.95 18.51
N ARG A 697 6.00 -24.94 18.55
CA ARG A 697 5.73 -23.68 19.25
C ARG A 697 4.66 -22.84 18.57
N TYR A 698 4.31 -23.17 17.33
CA TYR A 698 3.39 -22.46 16.47
C TYR A 698 2.28 -23.39 16.00
N ASN A 699 1.08 -22.86 15.84
CA ASN A 699 -0.05 -23.52 15.18
C ASN A 699 -0.47 -22.81 13.89
N THR A 700 0.13 -21.65 13.59
CA THR A 700 -0.09 -20.90 12.35
C THR A 700 1.23 -20.41 11.78
N LEU A 701 1.47 -20.69 10.49
CA LEU A 701 2.61 -20.17 9.75
C LEU A 701 2.11 -19.36 8.54
N TYR A 702 2.66 -18.15 8.36
CA TYR A 702 2.46 -17.35 7.17
C TYR A 702 3.73 -17.37 6.32
N LEU A 703 3.59 -17.85 5.08
CA LEU A 703 4.62 -17.89 4.08
C LEU A 703 4.31 -16.80 3.01
N PRO A 704 5.03 -15.66 3.07
CA PRO A 704 4.81 -14.56 2.12
C PRO A 704 5.06 -14.97 0.68
N ASP A 705 4.63 -14.11 -0.25
CA ASP A 705 5.08 -14.16 -1.63
C ASP A 705 6.62 -14.16 -1.70
N ARG A 706 7.18 -14.76 -2.74
CA ARG A 706 8.61 -15.03 -2.82
C ARG A 706 9.19 -14.84 -4.21
N ARG A 707 10.47 -14.50 -4.28
CA ARG A 707 11.23 -14.52 -5.54
C ARG A 707 11.57 -15.96 -5.93
N GLY A 708 11.21 -16.33 -7.16
CA GLY A 708 11.39 -17.70 -7.68
C GLY A 708 10.19 -18.60 -7.43
N GLY A 709 10.13 -19.74 -8.13
CA GLY A 709 8.91 -20.55 -8.22
C GLY A 709 8.84 -21.79 -7.30
N SER A 710 9.97 -22.35 -6.88
CA SER A 710 10.00 -23.55 -6.04
C SER A 710 10.36 -23.23 -4.59
N LEU A 711 9.81 -24.03 -3.67
CA LEU A 711 10.28 -24.08 -2.29
C LEU A 711 11.53 -24.98 -2.23
N PRO A 712 12.51 -24.67 -1.37
CA PRO A 712 13.58 -25.61 -1.07
C PRO A 712 13.00 -26.93 -0.52
N ASP A 713 13.48 -28.09 -1.00
CA ASP A 713 12.93 -29.41 -0.58
C ASP A 713 12.93 -29.60 0.93
N ALA A 714 13.99 -29.13 1.60
CA ALA A 714 14.08 -29.17 3.07
C ALA A 714 12.99 -28.34 3.74
N LEU A 715 12.64 -27.17 3.18
CA LEU A 715 11.55 -26.34 3.68
C LEU A 715 10.20 -27.03 3.46
N ALA A 716 9.97 -27.57 2.26
CA ALA A 716 8.72 -28.25 1.92
C ALA A 716 8.46 -29.45 2.84
N GLY A 717 9.46 -30.28 3.11
CA GLY A 717 9.33 -31.45 3.99
C GLY A 717 9.03 -31.11 5.45
N GLU A 718 9.65 -30.07 6.01
CA GLU A 718 9.37 -29.61 7.38
C GLU A 718 7.94 -29.05 7.50
N LEU A 719 7.51 -28.26 6.51
CA LEU A 719 6.15 -27.72 6.47
C LEU A 719 5.11 -28.83 6.32
N GLU A 720 5.38 -29.83 5.48
CA GLU A 720 4.51 -31.00 5.31
C GLU A 720 4.29 -31.75 6.63
N ALA A 721 5.37 -32.09 7.33
CA ALA A 721 5.30 -32.82 8.59
C ALA A 721 4.52 -32.02 9.65
N TRP A 722 4.76 -30.70 9.71
CA TRP A 722 4.09 -29.81 10.64
C TRP A 722 2.60 -29.61 10.34
N VAL A 723 2.22 -29.42 9.07
CA VAL A 723 0.81 -29.31 8.69
C VAL A 723 0.07 -30.61 9.01
N LYS A 724 0.61 -31.77 8.61
CA LYS A 724 -0.04 -33.08 8.87
C LYS A 724 -0.33 -33.33 10.35
N ALA A 725 0.44 -32.71 11.24
CA ALA A 725 0.32 -32.81 12.69
C ALA A 725 -0.65 -31.80 13.33
N GLY A 726 -1.38 -30.98 12.56
CA GLY A 726 -2.33 -29.97 13.08
C GLY A 726 -1.97 -28.52 12.76
N GLY A 727 -0.93 -28.26 11.96
CA GLY A 727 -0.53 -26.91 11.60
C GLY A 727 -1.49 -26.24 10.59
N THR A 728 -1.73 -24.93 10.73
CA THR A 728 -2.39 -24.10 9.71
C THR A 728 -1.33 -23.32 8.92
N LEU A 729 -1.06 -23.74 7.68
CA LEU A 729 -0.14 -23.05 6.78
C LEU A 729 -0.91 -22.11 5.85
N ILE A 730 -0.52 -20.84 5.85
CA ILE A 730 -1.03 -19.82 4.92
C ILE A 730 0.10 -19.47 3.96
N ALA A 731 -0.13 -19.64 2.65
CA ALA A 731 0.87 -19.32 1.63
C ALA A 731 0.29 -18.45 0.51
N VAL A 732 1.12 -17.56 -0.02
CA VAL A 732 0.66 -16.46 -0.87
C VAL A 732 1.44 -16.41 -2.19
N GLY A 733 0.74 -16.15 -3.30
CA GLY A 733 1.36 -15.84 -4.58
C GLY A 733 2.31 -16.94 -5.08
N SER A 734 3.57 -16.60 -5.31
CA SER A 734 4.58 -17.54 -5.77
C SER A 734 4.89 -18.63 -4.74
N ALA A 735 4.70 -18.38 -3.45
CA ALA A 735 4.82 -19.41 -2.43
C ALA A 735 3.67 -20.44 -2.53
N ALA A 736 2.44 -19.98 -2.78
CA ALA A 736 1.31 -20.86 -3.06
C ALA A 736 1.58 -21.73 -4.30
N ARG A 737 2.09 -21.14 -5.38
CA ARG A 737 2.53 -21.87 -6.59
C ARG A 737 3.61 -22.93 -6.28
N GLY A 738 4.53 -22.62 -5.36
CA GLY A 738 5.58 -23.54 -4.94
C GLY A 738 5.05 -24.77 -4.21
N LEU A 739 3.97 -24.64 -3.42
CA LEU A 739 3.33 -25.76 -2.72
C LEU A 739 2.54 -26.70 -3.64
N THR A 740 2.08 -26.21 -4.80
CA THR A 740 1.37 -27.03 -5.80
C THR A 740 2.30 -27.73 -6.78
N ALA A 741 3.62 -27.53 -6.69
CA ALA A 741 4.61 -28.04 -7.63
C ALA A 741 5.23 -29.37 -7.15
N GLY A 742 5.69 -30.19 -8.11
CA GLY A 742 6.29 -31.49 -7.85
C GLY A 742 5.46 -32.66 -8.40
N GLU A 743 6.06 -33.86 -8.41
CA GLU A 743 5.36 -35.10 -8.81
C GLU A 743 4.39 -35.58 -7.71
N GLU A 744 4.76 -35.38 -6.44
CA GLU A 744 3.94 -35.66 -5.25
C GLU A 744 3.78 -34.37 -4.44
N PRO A 745 2.90 -33.44 -4.86
CA PRO A 745 2.69 -32.19 -4.14
C PRO A 745 2.02 -32.43 -2.78
N LEU A 746 2.30 -31.54 -1.82
CA LEU A 746 1.72 -31.59 -0.46
C LEU A 746 0.20 -31.45 -0.44
N ILE A 747 -0.35 -30.82 -1.48
CA ILE A 747 -1.76 -30.46 -1.63
C ILE A 747 -2.27 -30.91 -3.01
N SER A 748 -3.56 -31.18 -3.10
CA SER A 748 -4.22 -31.52 -4.36
C SER A 748 -4.57 -30.30 -5.21
N VAL A 749 -4.52 -29.08 -4.64
CA VAL A 749 -4.59 -27.83 -5.40
C VAL A 749 -3.50 -27.83 -6.49
N ARG A 750 -3.88 -27.46 -7.71
CA ARG A 750 -2.96 -27.27 -8.84
C ARG A 750 -3.16 -25.91 -9.46
N THR A 751 -2.18 -25.41 -10.20
CA THR A 751 -2.36 -24.23 -11.04
C THR A 751 -2.88 -24.60 -12.42
N LEU A 752 -3.59 -23.70 -13.09
CA LEU A 752 -4.08 -23.94 -14.46
C LEU A 752 -2.96 -24.43 -15.39
N SER A 753 -1.80 -23.79 -15.39
CA SER A 753 -0.66 -24.19 -16.23
C SER A 753 -0.13 -25.59 -15.92
N GLN A 754 -0.36 -26.14 -14.72
CA GLN A 754 0.06 -27.50 -14.36
C GLN A 754 -0.94 -28.58 -14.80
N VAL A 755 -2.19 -28.22 -15.13
CA VAL A 755 -3.25 -29.18 -15.48
C VAL A 755 -3.87 -28.89 -16.85
N VAL A 756 -3.41 -27.86 -17.55
CA VAL A 756 -3.97 -27.42 -18.85
C VAL A 756 -3.89 -28.50 -19.94
N GLU A 757 -2.99 -29.47 -19.80
CA GLU A 757 -2.84 -30.61 -20.70
C GLU A 757 -3.59 -31.86 -20.22
N GLU A 758 -4.00 -31.89 -18.95
CA GLU A 758 -4.75 -32.98 -18.32
C GLU A 758 -6.25 -32.91 -18.65
N ASP A 759 -7.05 -33.88 -18.20
CA ASP A 759 -8.52 -33.77 -18.28
C ASP A 759 -9.04 -32.73 -17.27
N LEU A 760 -9.77 -31.73 -17.76
CA LEU A 760 -10.34 -30.68 -16.93
C LEU A 760 -11.79 -30.93 -16.51
N GLY A 761 -12.40 -32.06 -16.93
CA GLY A 761 -13.79 -32.40 -16.66
C GLY A 761 -14.13 -32.35 -15.16
N GLU A 762 -13.28 -32.90 -14.29
CA GLU A 762 -13.51 -32.88 -12.84
C GLU A 762 -13.57 -31.47 -12.24
N TYR A 763 -12.83 -30.51 -12.81
CA TYR A 763 -12.89 -29.11 -12.39
C TYR A 763 -14.15 -28.42 -12.93
N GLN A 764 -14.60 -28.77 -14.14
CA GLN A 764 -15.85 -28.27 -14.72
C GLN A 764 -17.05 -28.79 -13.94
N ASP A 765 -17.06 -30.07 -13.59
CA ASP A 765 -18.10 -30.72 -12.78
C ASP A 765 -18.20 -30.11 -11.39
N ALA A 766 -17.06 -29.79 -10.77
CA ALA A 766 -17.02 -29.09 -9.49
C ALA A 766 -17.72 -27.71 -9.56
N LEU A 767 -17.49 -26.96 -10.64
CA LEU A 767 -18.15 -25.66 -10.87
C LEU A 767 -19.65 -25.80 -11.13
N TYR A 768 -20.08 -26.82 -11.89
CA TYR A 768 -21.50 -27.10 -12.08
C TYR A 768 -22.18 -27.47 -10.77
N ARG A 769 -21.57 -28.35 -9.98
CA ARG A 769 -22.10 -28.78 -8.69
C ARG A 769 -22.28 -27.59 -7.74
N GLU A 770 -21.28 -26.72 -7.65
CA GLU A 770 -21.34 -25.48 -6.86
C GLU A 770 -22.51 -24.58 -7.31
N TRP A 771 -22.66 -24.41 -8.63
CA TRP A 771 -23.75 -23.60 -9.19
C TRP A 771 -25.13 -24.19 -8.89
N GLN A 772 -25.33 -25.48 -9.17
CA GLN A 772 -26.61 -26.18 -8.99
C GLN A 772 -27.05 -26.19 -7.53
N ALA A 773 -26.12 -26.35 -6.59
CA ALA A 773 -26.42 -26.35 -5.16
C ALA A 773 -27.18 -25.10 -4.69
N ARG A 774 -27.02 -23.97 -5.39
CA ARG A 774 -27.67 -22.70 -5.06
C ARG A 774 -28.83 -22.32 -5.98
N HIS A 775 -28.96 -22.94 -7.15
CA HIS A 775 -29.85 -22.44 -8.22
C HIS A 775 -30.81 -23.48 -8.81
N ASP A 776 -30.55 -24.78 -8.65
CA ASP A 776 -31.41 -25.79 -9.28
C ASP A 776 -32.69 -25.98 -8.45
N PRO A 777 -33.87 -25.93 -9.10
CA PRO A 777 -35.12 -26.23 -8.42
C PRO A 777 -35.21 -27.72 -8.07
N LEU A 778 -35.92 -28.04 -6.99
CA LEU A 778 -36.22 -29.44 -6.66
C LEU A 778 -37.05 -30.07 -7.81
N PRO A 779 -36.74 -31.31 -8.23
CA PRO A 779 -37.50 -31.98 -9.27
C PRO A 779 -38.90 -32.36 -8.78
N ASP A 780 -39.92 -32.18 -9.63
CA ASP A 780 -41.31 -32.57 -9.33
C ASP A 780 -41.44 -34.08 -9.01
N SER A 781 -40.54 -34.90 -9.54
CA SER A 781 -40.49 -36.35 -9.35
C SER A 781 -39.72 -36.81 -8.12
N ILE A 782 -39.35 -35.92 -7.18
CA ILE A 782 -38.56 -36.30 -5.99
C ILE A 782 -39.20 -37.40 -5.13
N TRP A 783 -40.54 -37.50 -5.16
CA TRP A 783 -41.33 -38.53 -4.48
C TRP A 783 -41.81 -39.65 -5.41
N SER A 784 -41.39 -39.65 -6.68
CA SER A 784 -41.75 -40.69 -7.65
C SER A 784 -41.19 -42.04 -7.21
N HIS A 785 -42.03 -43.07 -7.27
CA HIS A 785 -41.59 -44.45 -7.05
C HIS A 785 -40.89 -45.05 -8.28
N ALA A 786 -40.93 -44.37 -9.42
CA ALA A 786 -40.26 -44.79 -10.64
C ALA A 786 -38.86 -44.17 -10.71
N ALA A 787 -37.86 -44.98 -11.11
CA ALA A 787 -36.54 -44.47 -11.43
C ALA A 787 -36.60 -43.79 -12.80
N GLU A 788 -36.59 -42.46 -12.80
CA GLU A 788 -36.56 -41.64 -14.00
C GLU A 788 -35.15 -41.09 -14.23
N ALA A 789 -34.71 -41.04 -15.49
CA ALA A 789 -33.44 -40.42 -15.84
C ALA A 789 -33.52 -38.91 -15.59
N THR A 790 -32.57 -38.38 -14.82
CA THR A 790 -32.43 -36.94 -14.58
C THR A 790 -31.42 -36.36 -15.56
N ALA A 791 -31.74 -35.21 -16.15
CA ALA A 791 -30.80 -34.53 -17.03
C ALA A 791 -29.57 -34.10 -16.24
N LEU A 792 -28.38 -34.45 -16.73
CA LEU A 792 -27.13 -34.01 -16.12
C LEU A 792 -26.78 -32.59 -16.62
N PRO A 793 -26.11 -31.75 -15.81
CA PRO A 793 -25.83 -30.37 -16.20
C PRO A 793 -24.96 -30.24 -17.45
N TRP A 794 -24.16 -31.25 -17.81
CA TRP A 794 -23.33 -31.27 -19.02
C TRP A 794 -24.03 -31.95 -20.23
N GLU A 795 -25.26 -32.46 -20.09
CA GLU A 795 -25.96 -33.11 -21.20
C GLU A 795 -26.46 -32.10 -22.25
N GLY A 796 -26.24 -32.42 -23.53
CA GLY A 796 -26.69 -31.59 -24.65
C GLY A 796 -25.84 -30.33 -24.91
N ARG A 797 -24.71 -30.17 -24.22
CA ARG A 797 -23.77 -29.05 -24.36
C ARG A 797 -22.53 -29.45 -25.17
N ASP A 798 -21.97 -28.49 -25.89
CA ASP A 798 -20.65 -28.64 -26.51
C ASP A 798 -19.58 -28.15 -25.52
N ASP A 799 -19.32 -28.99 -24.51
CA ASP A 799 -18.26 -28.77 -23.53
C ASP A 799 -16.92 -29.39 -24.00
N SER A 800 -16.80 -29.67 -25.31
CA SER A 800 -15.60 -30.28 -25.85
C SER A 800 -14.42 -29.31 -25.78
N LEU A 801 -13.38 -29.72 -25.06
CA LEU A 801 -12.14 -28.97 -24.97
C LEU A 801 -11.25 -29.25 -26.20
N PRO A 802 -10.47 -28.26 -26.68
CA PRO A 802 -9.42 -28.51 -27.66
C PRO A 802 -8.40 -29.55 -27.18
N SER A 803 -7.58 -30.07 -28.10
CA SER A 803 -6.48 -30.98 -27.74
C SER A 803 -5.56 -30.39 -26.66
N ALA A 804 -4.88 -31.26 -25.91
CA ALA A 804 -3.91 -30.84 -24.88
C ALA A 804 -2.91 -29.80 -25.42
N ASP A 805 -2.28 -30.07 -26.57
CA ASP A 805 -1.35 -29.13 -27.22
C ASP A 805 -2.00 -27.78 -27.55
N ALA A 806 -3.25 -27.79 -28.02
CA ALA A 806 -3.97 -26.56 -28.35
C ALA A 806 -4.30 -25.75 -27.10
N ARG A 807 -4.67 -26.41 -25.99
CA ARG A 807 -4.91 -25.78 -24.69
C ARG A 807 -3.62 -25.23 -24.09
N LYS A 808 -2.52 -25.99 -24.13
CA LYS A 808 -1.21 -25.53 -23.69
C LYS A 808 -0.77 -24.28 -24.45
N ARG A 809 -0.85 -24.32 -25.79
CA ARG A 809 -0.52 -23.17 -26.64
C ARG A 809 -1.40 -21.96 -26.34
N ARG A 810 -2.67 -22.18 -26.00
CA ARG A 810 -3.59 -21.12 -25.60
C ARG A 810 -3.21 -20.51 -24.24
N ASP A 811 -2.89 -21.32 -23.23
CA ASP A 811 -2.42 -20.83 -21.93
C ASP A 811 -1.12 -20.04 -22.09
N ASP A 812 -0.14 -20.57 -22.83
CA ASP A 812 1.12 -19.88 -23.13
C ASP A 812 0.85 -18.50 -23.78
N TRP A 813 -0.12 -18.41 -24.70
CA TRP A 813 -0.51 -17.15 -25.34
C TRP A 813 -1.20 -16.19 -24.36
N GLN A 814 -2.19 -16.66 -23.60
CA GLN A 814 -2.94 -15.83 -22.67
C GLN A 814 -2.07 -15.31 -21.52
N ARG A 815 -1.04 -16.07 -21.12
CA ARG A 815 -0.09 -15.66 -20.08
C ARG A 815 0.68 -14.39 -20.42
N LEU A 816 0.94 -14.12 -21.70
CA LEU A 816 1.61 -12.89 -22.13
C LEU A 816 0.84 -11.63 -21.70
N PHE A 817 -0.48 -11.74 -21.56
CA PHE A 817 -1.39 -10.64 -21.28
C PHE A 817 -1.81 -10.55 -19.82
N MET A 818 -1.19 -11.33 -18.92
CA MET A 818 -1.46 -11.22 -17.48
C MET A 818 -1.18 -9.80 -16.99
N PRO A 819 -2.07 -9.22 -16.16
CA PRO A 819 -1.97 -7.82 -15.80
C PRO A 819 -0.78 -7.55 -14.87
N SER A 820 -0.21 -6.35 -14.94
CA SER A 820 0.65 -5.80 -13.89
C SER A 820 -0.20 -5.24 -12.74
N GLY A 821 -1.03 -6.08 -12.11
CA GLY A 821 -1.97 -5.68 -11.05
C GLY A 821 -3.24 -5.02 -11.57
N ALA A 822 -4.35 -5.75 -11.58
CA ALA A 822 -5.70 -5.29 -11.89
C ALA A 822 -6.67 -5.74 -10.80
N LEU A 823 -7.75 -4.99 -10.58
CA LEU A 823 -8.79 -5.35 -9.62
C LEU A 823 -9.74 -6.35 -10.28
N VAL A 824 -9.83 -7.55 -9.70
CA VAL A 824 -10.75 -8.62 -10.13
C VAL A 824 -11.83 -8.83 -9.10
N ALA A 825 -13.06 -9.03 -9.56
CA ALA A 825 -14.17 -9.42 -8.70
C ALA A 825 -14.03 -10.91 -8.38
N ALA A 826 -14.12 -11.27 -7.10
CA ALA A 826 -14.13 -12.65 -6.63
C ALA A 826 -15.44 -12.91 -5.88
N ARG A 827 -16.24 -13.86 -6.34
CA ARG A 827 -17.46 -14.29 -5.65
C ARG A 827 -17.12 -15.04 -4.37
N ASN A 828 -17.96 -14.89 -3.36
CA ASN A 828 -17.74 -15.45 -2.05
C ASN A 828 -18.61 -16.69 -1.82
N ASP A 829 -18.10 -17.63 -1.01
CA ASP A 829 -18.93 -18.63 -0.36
C ASP A 829 -19.45 -18.07 0.96
N GLU A 830 -20.67 -17.55 0.97
CA GLU A 830 -21.24 -16.81 2.12
C GLU A 830 -21.40 -17.68 3.38
N GLU A 831 -21.40 -19.01 3.23
CA GLU A 831 -21.51 -19.95 4.35
C GLU A 831 -20.13 -20.37 4.91
N HIS A 832 -19.04 -20.07 4.21
CA HIS A 832 -17.71 -20.50 4.60
C HIS A 832 -17.07 -19.55 5.63
N TRP A 833 -16.48 -20.08 6.69
CA TRP A 833 -15.91 -19.26 7.78
C TRP A 833 -14.78 -18.33 7.33
N LEU A 834 -13.95 -18.72 6.35
CA LEU A 834 -12.91 -17.84 5.77
C LEU A 834 -13.46 -16.55 5.17
N THR A 835 -14.68 -16.56 4.66
CA THR A 835 -15.37 -15.43 4.02
C THR A 835 -16.33 -14.71 4.97
N ALA A 836 -16.34 -15.07 6.26
CA ALA A 836 -17.12 -14.39 7.27
C ALA A 836 -16.83 -12.87 7.32
N GLY A 837 -17.88 -12.05 7.37
CA GLY A 837 -17.77 -10.58 7.35
C GLY A 837 -17.48 -9.98 5.97
N THR A 838 -17.80 -10.71 4.90
CA THR A 838 -17.72 -10.21 3.51
C THR A 838 -19.07 -10.30 2.82
N GLY A 839 -19.29 -9.51 1.75
CA GLY A 839 -20.54 -9.53 0.99
C GLY A 839 -20.64 -10.70 0.00
N GLU A 840 -21.54 -10.61 -0.98
CA GLU A 840 -21.70 -11.60 -2.07
C GLU A 840 -20.40 -11.81 -2.89
N TYR A 841 -19.58 -10.77 -2.97
CA TYR A 841 -18.29 -10.76 -3.64
C TYR A 841 -17.39 -9.70 -3.00
N LEU A 842 -16.08 -9.87 -3.14
CA LEU A 842 -15.09 -8.83 -2.86
C LEU A 842 -14.26 -8.52 -4.11
N THR A 843 -13.48 -7.46 -4.04
CA THR A 843 -12.53 -7.12 -5.11
C THR A 843 -11.11 -7.38 -4.62
N GLY A 844 -10.36 -8.20 -5.37
CA GLY A 844 -8.97 -8.53 -5.06
C GLY A 844 -8.03 -8.02 -6.14
N LEU A 845 -6.84 -7.56 -5.76
CA LEU A 845 -5.77 -7.34 -6.73
C LEU A 845 -5.29 -8.68 -7.32
N PHE A 846 -5.00 -8.68 -8.61
CA PHE A 846 -4.46 -9.82 -9.34
C PHE A 846 -3.40 -9.37 -10.34
N SER A 847 -2.25 -10.03 -10.38
CA SER A 847 -1.14 -9.72 -11.30
C SER A 847 -0.73 -10.97 -12.11
N ASP A 848 0.56 -11.28 -12.26
CA ASP A 848 1.07 -12.59 -12.67
C ASP A 848 0.97 -13.66 -11.54
N SER A 849 -0.18 -13.67 -10.87
CA SER A 849 -0.54 -14.58 -9.80
C SER A 849 -0.82 -16.00 -10.33
N PRO A 850 -0.58 -17.07 -9.55
CA PRO A 850 -1.07 -18.40 -9.91
C PRO A 850 -2.60 -18.42 -10.06
N VAL A 851 -3.09 -19.06 -11.12
CA VAL A 851 -4.51 -19.38 -11.26
C VAL A 851 -4.75 -20.71 -10.57
N LEU A 852 -5.23 -20.67 -9.33
CA LEU A 852 -5.45 -21.86 -8.51
C LEU A 852 -6.71 -22.60 -9.01
N MET A 853 -6.57 -23.90 -9.21
CA MET A 853 -7.62 -24.80 -9.67
C MET A 853 -8.07 -25.66 -8.50
N SER A 854 -9.38 -25.81 -8.34
CA SER A 854 -9.98 -26.53 -7.22
C SER A 854 -11.04 -27.51 -7.70
N LYS A 855 -10.97 -28.73 -7.16
CA LYS A 855 -11.97 -29.78 -7.25
C LYS A 855 -12.02 -30.51 -5.90
N PRO A 856 -13.13 -31.16 -5.53
CA PRO A 856 -13.21 -31.88 -4.26
C PRO A 856 -12.01 -32.81 -4.04
N PRO A 857 -11.40 -32.83 -2.83
CA PRO A 857 -11.89 -32.23 -1.58
C PRO A 857 -11.48 -30.76 -1.35
N VAL A 858 -10.82 -30.09 -2.30
CA VAL A 858 -10.40 -28.68 -2.16
C VAL A 858 -11.62 -27.76 -2.13
N GLU A 859 -11.66 -26.90 -1.11
CA GLU A 859 -12.63 -25.82 -0.98
C GLU A 859 -12.10 -24.56 -1.68
N ALA A 860 -12.99 -23.79 -2.32
CA ALA A 860 -12.65 -22.52 -2.95
C ALA A 860 -13.54 -21.39 -2.40
N PRO A 861 -13.23 -20.87 -1.20
CA PRO A 861 -14.02 -19.80 -0.57
C PRO A 861 -14.19 -18.56 -1.45
N LEU A 862 -13.20 -18.28 -2.32
CA LEU A 862 -13.22 -17.14 -3.24
C LEU A 862 -12.89 -17.58 -4.65
N ARG A 863 -13.78 -17.32 -5.61
CA ARG A 863 -13.56 -17.59 -7.03
C ARG A 863 -13.61 -16.34 -7.88
N MET A 864 -12.64 -16.18 -8.76
CA MET A 864 -12.56 -15.06 -9.69
C MET A 864 -13.74 -15.10 -10.68
N GLY A 865 -14.56 -14.05 -10.65
CA GLY A 865 -15.74 -13.90 -11.48
C GLY A 865 -17.05 -13.99 -10.68
N VAL A 866 -17.92 -13.00 -10.92
CA VAL A 866 -19.29 -12.94 -10.39
C VAL A 866 -20.28 -13.23 -11.51
N TYR A 867 -21.22 -14.13 -11.28
CA TYR A 867 -22.27 -14.44 -12.25
C TYR A 867 -23.32 -13.32 -12.25
N THR A 868 -23.66 -12.82 -13.44
CA THR A 868 -24.73 -11.84 -13.64
C THR A 868 -25.69 -12.32 -14.72
N GLU A 869 -26.96 -11.94 -14.62
CA GLU A 869 -27.98 -12.24 -15.65
C GLU A 869 -27.52 -11.72 -17.03
N ALA A 870 -27.66 -12.55 -18.06
CA ALA A 870 -27.39 -12.20 -19.46
C ALA A 870 -28.16 -13.14 -20.42
N ASP A 871 -28.65 -12.60 -21.53
CA ASP A 871 -29.32 -13.36 -22.59
C ASP A 871 -28.29 -14.14 -23.45
N LYS A 872 -27.73 -15.21 -22.87
CA LYS A 872 -26.71 -16.06 -23.49
C LYS A 872 -26.94 -17.53 -23.14
N ASN A 873 -26.71 -18.41 -24.11
CA ASN A 873 -26.71 -19.85 -23.90
C ASN A 873 -25.55 -20.28 -22.98
N ALA A 874 -25.70 -21.44 -22.34
CA ALA A 874 -24.59 -22.10 -21.65
C ALA A 874 -23.41 -22.31 -22.59
N ARG A 875 -22.19 -22.08 -22.11
CA ARG A 875 -20.96 -22.16 -22.92
C ARG A 875 -19.72 -22.31 -22.04
N LEU A 876 -18.61 -22.71 -22.65
CA LEU A 876 -17.28 -22.59 -22.06
C LEU A 876 -16.66 -21.20 -22.34
N LEU A 877 -16.05 -20.62 -21.31
CA LEU A 877 -15.12 -19.49 -21.39
C LEU A 877 -13.72 -20.03 -21.08
N GLY A 878 -12.89 -20.24 -22.10
CA GLY A 878 -11.67 -21.01 -21.95
C GLY A 878 -11.97 -22.47 -21.55
N TRP A 879 -11.58 -22.84 -20.34
CA TRP A 879 -11.91 -24.12 -19.71
C TRP A 879 -13.18 -24.04 -18.83
N SER A 880 -13.58 -22.84 -18.45
CA SER A 880 -14.52 -22.59 -17.37
C SER A 880 -15.97 -22.57 -17.88
N PRO A 881 -16.88 -23.41 -17.33
CA PRO A 881 -18.28 -23.38 -17.69
C PRO A 881 -19.00 -22.12 -17.18
N VAL A 882 -19.86 -21.57 -18.04
CA VAL A 882 -20.80 -20.49 -17.73
C VAL A 882 -22.22 -21.00 -17.97
N PRO A 883 -23.10 -21.02 -16.95
CA PRO A 883 -24.49 -21.46 -17.08
C PRO A 883 -25.31 -20.62 -18.07
N GLU A 884 -26.41 -21.21 -18.56
CA GLU A 884 -27.39 -20.50 -19.39
C GLU A 884 -28.02 -19.33 -18.62
N GLY A 885 -28.33 -18.25 -19.33
CA GLY A 885 -28.88 -17.03 -18.73
C GLY A 885 -27.83 -16.22 -17.95
N ARG A 886 -26.55 -16.61 -18.00
CA ARG A 886 -25.49 -15.98 -17.21
C ARG A 886 -24.32 -15.47 -18.06
N GLU A 887 -23.67 -14.44 -17.54
CA GLU A 887 -22.31 -14.05 -17.89
C GLU A 887 -21.44 -13.95 -16.63
N LEU A 888 -20.12 -14.09 -16.81
CA LEU A 888 -19.16 -14.00 -15.72
C LEU A 888 -18.42 -12.65 -15.80
N ARG A 889 -18.56 -11.81 -14.79
CA ARG A 889 -17.85 -10.54 -14.66
C ARG A 889 -16.62 -10.71 -13.77
N VAL A 890 -15.45 -10.67 -14.40
CA VAL A 890 -14.15 -10.87 -13.71
C VAL A 890 -13.45 -9.53 -13.44
N ARG A 891 -13.46 -8.60 -14.41
CA ARG A 891 -12.81 -7.28 -14.26
C ARG A 891 -13.66 -6.38 -13.36
N ALA A 892 -13.03 -5.78 -12.36
CA ALA A 892 -13.62 -4.69 -11.56
C ALA A 892 -12.94 -3.34 -11.87
N GLY A 893 -11.61 -3.31 -12.05
CA GLY A 893 -10.87 -2.08 -12.36
C GLY A 893 -9.46 -2.36 -12.86
N GLY A 894 -8.80 -1.33 -13.42
CA GLY A 894 -7.47 -1.43 -14.03
C GLY A 894 -7.45 -2.14 -15.39
N LEU A 895 -6.25 -2.34 -15.94
CA LEU A 895 -6.06 -2.99 -17.24
C LEU A 895 -6.10 -4.51 -17.09
N LEU A 896 -7.20 -5.12 -17.52
CA LEU A 896 -7.31 -6.57 -17.64
C LEU A 896 -7.64 -6.93 -19.09
N TRP A 897 -6.63 -7.38 -19.82
CA TRP A 897 -6.77 -7.81 -21.21
C TRP A 897 -7.81 -8.94 -21.35
N PRO A 898 -8.58 -8.99 -22.46
CA PRO A 898 -9.54 -10.05 -22.70
C PRO A 898 -8.96 -11.47 -22.56
N GLU A 899 -7.72 -11.67 -23.02
CA GLU A 899 -6.98 -12.93 -22.95
C GLU A 899 -6.74 -13.37 -21.49
N ALA A 900 -6.27 -12.47 -20.63
CA ALA A 900 -6.08 -12.74 -19.21
C ALA A 900 -7.41 -12.92 -18.48
N ARG A 901 -8.41 -12.09 -18.80
CA ARG A 901 -9.77 -12.19 -18.24
C ARG A 901 -10.39 -13.57 -18.48
N GLU A 902 -10.24 -14.10 -19.69
CA GLU A 902 -10.69 -15.45 -20.02
C GLU A 902 -9.89 -16.51 -19.26
N ARG A 903 -8.56 -16.36 -19.17
CA ARG A 903 -7.66 -17.33 -18.53
C ARG A 903 -7.98 -17.55 -17.05
N ILE A 904 -8.25 -16.47 -16.31
CA ILE A 904 -8.42 -16.53 -14.85
C ILE A 904 -9.86 -16.83 -14.41
N ALA A 905 -10.82 -16.81 -15.33
CA ALA A 905 -12.24 -17.02 -15.05
C ALA A 905 -12.48 -18.32 -14.25
N ASN A 906 -13.25 -18.23 -13.16
CA ASN A 906 -13.57 -19.31 -12.22
C ASN A 906 -12.40 -19.96 -11.48
N GLY A 907 -11.16 -19.54 -11.74
CA GLY A 907 -10.03 -19.89 -10.89
C GLY A 907 -10.25 -19.39 -9.45
N ALA A 908 -9.71 -20.11 -8.48
CA ALA A 908 -9.79 -19.73 -7.09
C ALA A 908 -8.81 -18.58 -6.78
N TRP A 909 -9.30 -17.55 -6.10
CA TRP A 909 -8.45 -16.53 -5.48
C TRP A 909 -7.96 -16.99 -4.10
N VAL A 910 -8.80 -17.74 -3.38
CA VAL A 910 -8.44 -18.46 -2.16
C VAL A 910 -8.88 -19.91 -2.25
N THR A 911 -8.01 -20.83 -1.84
CA THR A 911 -8.35 -22.24 -1.62
C THR A 911 -8.04 -22.65 -0.20
N ARG A 912 -8.77 -23.65 0.31
CA ARG A 912 -8.46 -24.32 1.57
C ARG A 912 -8.54 -25.83 1.39
N GLU A 913 -7.58 -26.54 1.96
CA GLU A 913 -7.49 -28.00 1.90
C GLU A 913 -7.08 -28.55 3.27
N SER A 914 -7.82 -29.55 3.78
CA SER A 914 -7.43 -30.33 4.96
C SER A 914 -6.26 -31.25 4.59
N VAL A 915 -5.22 -31.28 5.42
CA VAL A 915 -4.03 -32.13 5.22
C VAL A 915 -3.64 -32.78 6.54
N GLY A 916 -3.89 -34.09 6.66
CA GLY A 916 -3.76 -34.79 7.93
C GLY A 916 -4.71 -34.18 8.97
N ASP A 917 -4.16 -33.83 10.13
CA ASP A 917 -4.88 -33.15 11.22
C ASP A 917 -4.87 -31.61 11.05
N GLY A 918 -4.16 -31.07 10.05
CA GLY A 918 -4.06 -29.63 9.80
C GLY A 918 -4.68 -29.17 8.49
N GLN A 919 -4.24 -28.00 8.01
CA GLN A 919 -4.75 -27.40 6.78
C GLN A 919 -3.77 -26.48 6.08
N ILE A 920 -4.01 -26.28 4.78
CA ILE A 920 -3.29 -25.34 3.94
C ILE A 920 -4.29 -24.38 3.30
N ILE A 921 -4.04 -23.08 3.46
CA ILE A 921 -4.82 -22.01 2.86
C ILE A 921 -3.92 -21.27 1.88
N LEU A 922 -4.32 -21.24 0.61
CA LEU A 922 -3.57 -20.56 -0.43
C LEU A 922 -4.28 -19.30 -0.87
N PHE A 923 -3.53 -18.21 -0.98
CA PHE A 923 -3.96 -16.97 -1.63
C PHE A 923 -3.24 -16.84 -2.97
N ALA A 924 -3.99 -16.59 -4.04
CA ALA A 924 -3.40 -16.36 -5.36
C ALA A 924 -2.57 -15.05 -5.42
N HIS A 925 -2.90 -14.06 -4.60
CA HIS A 925 -2.20 -12.77 -4.52
C HIS A 925 -2.10 -12.31 -3.05
N PRO A 926 -1.06 -11.55 -2.66
CA PRO A 926 -0.99 -10.90 -1.35
C PRO A 926 -2.30 -10.23 -0.90
N PRO A 927 -2.97 -10.74 0.17
CA PRO A 927 -4.23 -10.18 0.66
C PRO A 927 -4.05 -8.86 1.40
N ALA A 928 -2.86 -8.64 1.99
CA ALA A 928 -2.54 -7.43 2.75
C ALA A 928 -1.88 -6.32 1.92
N PHE A 929 -2.02 -6.35 0.58
CA PHE A 929 -1.34 -5.43 -0.33
C PHE A 929 -1.41 -3.97 0.14
N ARG A 930 -0.22 -3.39 0.44
CA ARG A 930 -0.01 -2.02 0.94
C ARG A 930 -0.84 -1.65 2.18
N ALA A 931 -1.30 -2.64 2.97
CA ALA A 931 -2.31 -2.48 4.02
C ALA A 931 -3.55 -1.66 3.59
N ALA A 932 -3.83 -1.63 2.30
CA ALA A 932 -4.88 -0.84 1.68
C ALA A 932 -6.06 -1.70 1.23
N GLN A 933 -5.84 -3.00 0.95
CA GLN A 933 -6.87 -3.93 0.53
C GLN A 933 -7.63 -4.53 1.73
N ILE A 934 -8.31 -3.68 2.51
CA ILE A 934 -8.96 -4.04 3.77
C ILE A 934 -9.94 -5.21 3.60
N GLY A 935 -10.71 -5.24 2.51
CA GLY A 935 -11.62 -6.35 2.24
C GLY A 935 -10.92 -7.71 2.11
N ALA A 936 -9.75 -7.75 1.45
CA ALA A 936 -8.96 -8.98 1.35
C ALA A 936 -8.17 -9.29 2.64
N MET A 937 -7.77 -8.27 3.39
CA MET A 937 -7.17 -8.44 4.72
C MET A 937 -8.11 -9.15 5.68
N ARG A 938 -9.43 -8.90 5.61
CA ARG A 938 -10.42 -9.64 6.42
C ARG A 938 -10.31 -11.16 6.25
N ILE A 939 -10.07 -11.63 5.02
CA ILE A 939 -9.90 -13.06 4.74
C ILE A 939 -8.62 -13.61 5.38
N LEU A 940 -7.53 -12.83 5.34
CA LEU A 940 -6.29 -13.18 6.03
C LEU A 940 -6.45 -13.18 7.56
N GLU A 941 -7.17 -12.20 8.11
CA GLU A 941 -7.50 -12.12 9.54
C GLU A 941 -8.29 -13.36 9.99
N ASN A 942 -9.31 -13.76 9.22
CA ASN A 942 -10.06 -15.00 9.46
C ASN A 942 -9.12 -16.22 9.44
N ALA A 943 -8.26 -16.34 8.42
CA ALA A 943 -7.31 -17.46 8.31
C ALA A 943 -6.33 -17.52 9.49
N LEU A 944 -5.82 -16.37 9.96
CA LEU A 944 -4.85 -16.29 11.05
C LEU A 944 -5.48 -16.58 12.42
N ILE A 945 -6.72 -16.12 12.66
CA ILE A 945 -7.33 -16.14 14.00
C ILE A 945 -8.34 -17.27 14.16
N LEU A 946 -9.16 -17.53 13.15
CA LEU A 946 -10.18 -18.58 13.20
C LEU A 946 -9.61 -19.94 12.73
N GLY A 947 -8.68 -19.91 11.77
CA GLY A 947 -8.12 -21.10 11.14
C GLY A 947 -7.67 -22.19 12.11
N PRO A 948 -6.85 -21.88 13.13
CA PRO A 948 -6.35 -22.90 14.07
C PRO A 948 -7.42 -23.64 14.86
N GLY A 949 -8.65 -23.11 14.94
CA GLY A 949 -9.78 -23.74 15.64
C GLY A 949 -10.88 -24.28 14.73
N LEU A 950 -11.04 -23.74 13.51
CA LEU A 950 -12.14 -24.11 12.59
C LEU A 950 -11.72 -25.02 11.43
N GLY A 951 -10.41 -25.26 11.24
CA GLY A 951 -9.94 -26.06 10.11
C GLY A 951 -8.72 -26.93 10.38
N ALA A 952 -8.24 -26.98 11.62
CA ALA A 952 -7.13 -27.81 12.05
C ALA A 952 -7.36 -28.31 13.48
N ASP A 953 -6.93 -29.52 13.78
CA ASP A 953 -6.94 -30.09 15.12
C ASP A 953 -5.74 -29.59 15.93
N GLN A 954 -5.94 -29.37 17.23
CA GLN A 954 -4.90 -28.91 18.16
C GLN A 954 -4.83 -29.84 19.39
N PRO A 955 -3.64 -30.03 20.00
CA PRO A 955 -2.37 -29.35 19.71
C PRO A 955 -1.56 -29.98 18.58
N VAL A 956 -0.64 -29.22 17.99
CA VAL A 956 0.34 -29.76 17.01
C VAL A 956 1.29 -30.77 17.67
N THR A 957 1.16 -32.04 17.34
CA THR A 957 2.04 -33.12 17.84
C THR A 957 2.92 -33.69 16.73
N LEU A 958 4.19 -33.26 16.67
CA LEU A 958 5.18 -33.90 15.77
C LEU A 958 5.64 -35.26 16.36
N PRO A 959 5.87 -36.28 15.51
CA PRO A 959 6.37 -37.60 15.93
C PRO A 959 7.77 -37.58 16.57
#